data_AF-A0A2E6D6Y3-F1
#
_entry.id   AF-A0A2E6D6Y3-F1
#
_cell.length_a   1.000
_cell.length_b   1.000
_cell.length_c   1.000
_cell.angle_alpha   90.00
_cell.angle_beta   90.00
_cell.angle_gamma   90.00
#
_symmetry.space_group_name_H-M   'P 1'
#
loop_
_entity.id
_entity.type
_entity.pdbx_description
1 polymer ?
#
loop_
_entity_poly.entity_id
_entity_poly.type
_entity_poly.pdbx_seq_one_letter_code
_entity_poly.pdbx_strand_id
1 'polypeptide(L)'
;MRIERTSTPAKGLLPSPRLAVLRSPVAIMILGLSLGLASCSGGGGVSTGGFHIETCSLGCTNGTEGDQITCSIIDTYQNQEISILFSTPVDLFSVNSSTFQVVNVANGTSPPGQFFGDPTNLRRLIFRPALSFDQNGNPIFGLEANTSYSIRIPGEVQDGFGPFIQSTTGQVNQARMECTVRTSLGVIDPVPGSPDVVTTVDVVTGYDSEGNANQFDYDVVVTNTPVIEDVWRQTRITFFFDDVMNIATLLDPASKKAPYITIEVDDDGDLATLDRYDVDGAFSFGVDFDRLETYLYFDATLPMPSAGPNAPASPRRVVIIIPSTVQDLVSNSVAAGGGQRSFIPEPSTLQESLLPPGGEDFTVSWPAADSNEDGNRGGAFWGGGQLIPGIGGGSGRLGDLFVPAGLSLTLSTDNQTFPLTTDDGFLLNQVADILGNPDPSGFPNTQGNFPDSITITDGVFEFNSLIVESGGSIRFEGVNPARVYVRGPVDIQAGAVLDLTGAVPADHDSTMVDPFTMLTTPVNAASGGDGGFGGSRSDMASNAAMVALTACENDPVAMVSPHREGYKGMGVGRQGKKGAGLGGEKYPIRLPSTNTETTGAQEVGFNVNAIFDPFTLDTECRSMMVGGSGSGGSYATAGGIGVAFSLAPTSDYPGVTNNAADTPGGDPAEVGLEAAVEDNQGYNARLLRWNKGHLRGGSGGGGGGGHPFGAWADGHNGSSLNACVGPLSNFHAWMDHSGARGGSGGGAFHLTSGKRITVNGVIDASGSRGGEPRNPAVADPCDVDYGKFATPGGGGSGGAVKLQSIVVDLASTPGTIDVSGGRGGTAKFWANSLGGDGGAGLVRIEDLAGLSRAMAAPSILPFDPYDSSLSWVSVDDGQNPLDGPGWVLASQRPDAISASSSCWMKPPGSILSLYFVEDEADPNTGPAAQMGWNMNLLYNTGSGTVTIPFRGFNNQLPNSWENEFGKSLGTQGGTVAAAPIVVRFQGALATATEDYCNLDLNDTSTSIVPGSVTPWVDHPALLNGFLPPPNLMRYVIIFDNTRVAGDIPKQILDQVEGIDSFWVRVLPD
;
A
#
# COMPACT_ATOMS: atom_id res chain seq x y z
N MET A 1 -45.88 59.79 -18.57
CA MET A 1 -47.33 59.81 -18.85
C MET A 1 -48.05 59.74 -17.51
N ARG A 2 -48.91 60.74 -17.25
CA ARG A 2 -49.80 60.97 -16.08
C ARG A 2 -49.22 61.23 -14.68
N ILE A 3 -49.72 62.33 -14.13
CA ILE A 3 -49.50 62.99 -12.83
C ILE A 3 -50.67 62.62 -11.92
N GLU A 4 -50.47 62.48 -10.60
CA GLU A 4 -51.39 63.04 -9.60
C GLU A 4 -50.76 63.20 -8.21
N ARG A 5 -51.01 64.37 -7.61
CA ARG A 5 -50.72 64.81 -6.24
C ARG A 5 -52.05 64.88 -5.47
N THR A 6 -52.04 64.63 -4.16
CA THR A 6 -52.80 65.33 -3.07
C THR A 6 -52.45 64.67 -1.72
N SER A 7 -51.76 65.31 -0.76
CA SER A 7 -52.18 66.26 0.31
C SER A 7 -52.76 65.64 1.62
N THR A 8 -51.92 65.62 2.67
CA THR A 8 -52.06 65.78 4.17
C THR A 8 -53.41 66.14 4.84
N PRO A 9 -53.61 66.15 6.21
CA PRO A 9 -52.74 65.81 7.39
C PRO A 9 -53.42 65.03 8.59
N ALA A 10 -52.63 64.59 9.60
CA ALA A 10 -52.73 64.94 11.07
C ALA A 10 -52.31 63.84 12.09
N LYS A 11 -51.36 64.20 12.99
CA LYS A 11 -51.12 63.93 14.45
C LYS A 11 -51.60 62.60 15.10
N GLY A 12 -50.93 61.91 16.03
CA GLY A 12 -49.71 62.01 16.88
C GLY A 12 -49.60 60.64 17.62
N LEU A 13 -48.49 60.13 18.18
CA LEU A 13 -47.71 60.56 19.36
C LEU A 13 -46.44 59.65 19.48
N LEU A 14 -45.41 60.23 20.10
CA LEU A 14 -44.03 59.84 20.48
C LEU A 14 -43.81 58.53 21.28
N PRO A 15 -42.56 58.12 21.69
CA PRO A 15 -41.20 58.44 21.18
C PRO A 15 -40.27 57.21 20.99
N SER A 16 -39.20 57.39 20.21
CA SER A 16 -38.03 56.51 20.12
C SER A 16 -36.92 56.92 21.12
N PRO A 17 -36.17 55.98 21.72
CA PRO A 17 -35.01 56.31 22.53
C PRO A 17 -33.77 56.50 21.64
N ARG A 18 -33.21 57.72 21.67
CA ARG A 18 -31.84 58.00 21.25
C ARG A 18 -30.93 57.80 22.46
N LEU A 19 -29.96 56.89 22.37
CA LEU A 19 -28.85 56.82 23.31
C LEU A 19 -27.75 57.79 22.85
N ALA A 20 -27.33 58.62 23.80
CA ALA A 20 -26.41 59.72 23.62
C ALA A 20 -24.96 59.26 23.78
N VAL A 21 -24.06 59.79 22.95
CA VAL A 21 -22.64 59.93 23.31
C VAL A 21 -22.26 61.39 23.18
N LEU A 22 -21.99 61.99 24.34
CA LEU A 22 -21.59 63.37 24.57
C LEU A 22 -20.27 63.66 23.84
N ARG A 23 -20.25 64.73 23.04
CA ARG A 23 -19.02 65.47 22.70
C ARG A 23 -19.00 66.75 23.52
N SER A 24 -17.94 66.96 24.30
CA SER A 24 -17.50 68.30 24.69
C SER A 24 -15.98 68.34 24.81
N PRO A 25 -15.35 69.50 24.54
CA PRO A 25 -13.94 69.60 24.19
C PRO A 25 -13.07 69.95 25.40
N VAL A 26 -11.86 69.39 25.47
CA VAL A 26 -10.78 69.94 26.30
C VAL A 26 -9.49 69.86 25.49
N ALA A 27 -9.03 71.02 25.05
CA ALA A 27 -7.67 71.25 24.59
C ALA A 27 -6.81 71.60 25.81
N ILE A 28 -5.72 70.87 26.04
CA ILE A 28 -4.62 71.26 26.94
C ILE A 28 -3.29 70.97 26.21
N MET A 29 -2.53 72.03 25.98
CA MET A 29 -1.11 72.04 25.62
C MET A 29 -0.25 71.46 26.74
N ILE A 30 0.86 70.77 26.41
CA ILE A 30 2.16 70.94 27.10
C ILE A 30 3.31 70.92 26.08
N LEU A 31 4.18 71.91 26.26
CA LEU A 31 5.38 72.34 25.54
C LEU A 31 6.62 71.45 25.79
N GLY A 32 7.58 71.53 24.85
CA GLY A 32 9.00 71.77 25.16
C GLY A 32 9.96 71.34 24.05
N LEU A 33 11.12 71.97 23.80
CA LEU A 33 11.66 73.31 24.03
C LEU A 33 13.02 73.38 23.28
N SER A 34 13.32 74.49 22.57
CA SER A 34 14.62 75.21 22.45
C SER A 34 14.66 76.03 21.14
N LEU A 35 14.60 77.37 21.15
CA LEU A 35 15.63 78.40 21.46
C LEU A 35 16.81 78.39 20.47
N GLY A 36 17.15 79.45 19.71
CA GLY A 36 16.61 80.81 19.64
C GLY A 36 17.30 81.74 18.59
N LEU A 37 16.59 82.83 18.29
CA LEU A 37 16.97 84.25 18.01
C LEU A 37 18.03 84.64 16.94
N ALA A 38 17.60 85.38 15.91
CA ALA A 38 17.91 86.81 15.61
C ALA A 38 17.14 87.23 14.32
N SER A 39 16.15 88.14 14.39
CA SER A 39 16.22 89.61 14.26
C SER A 39 16.22 90.15 12.81
N CYS A 40 15.17 90.93 12.50
CA CYS A 40 15.05 92.05 11.53
C CYS A 40 15.37 91.77 10.04
N SER A 41 14.64 92.25 9.03
CA SER A 41 13.84 93.46 8.90
C SER A 41 12.89 93.30 7.70
N GLY A 42 11.73 93.97 7.75
CA GLY A 42 10.92 94.20 6.57
C GLY A 42 11.63 95.21 5.66
N GLY A 43 11.97 94.77 4.46
CA GLY A 43 12.35 95.61 3.33
C GLY A 43 11.53 95.16 2.13
N GLY A 44 10.55 95.97 1.74
CA GLY A 44 9.81 95.76 0.51
C GLY A 44 10.74 95.91 -0.68
N GLY A 45 10.94 94.82 -1.41
CA GLY A 45 11.45 94.81 -2.77
C GLY A 45 10.55 93.89 -3.58
N VAL A 46 9.96 94.41 -4.64
CA VAL A 46 9.39 93.57 -5.70
C VAL A 46 10.57 92.85 -6.33
N SER A 47 10.91 91.65 -5.84
CA SER A 47 11.72 90.72 -6.60
C SER A 47 10.77 89.96 -7.52
N THR A 48 11.14 89.90 -8.79
CA THR A 48 10.63 88.89 -9.73
C THR A 48 11.10 87.52 -9.21
N GLY A 49 10.44 86.99 -8.18
CA GLY A 49 10.77 85.69 -7.60
C GLY A 49 10.50 84.61 -8.63
N GLY A 50 11.54 84.04 -9.22
CA GLY A 50 11.42 82.90 -10.13
C GLY A 50 10.87 81.66 -9.41
N PHE A 51 10.33 80.72 -10.19
CA PHE A 51 9.88 79.42 -9.69
C PHE A 51 11.09 78.65 -9.11
N HIS A 52 11.01 78.23 -7.85
CA HIS A 52 12.10 77.58 -7.13
C HIS A 52 11.58 76.61 -6.07
N ILE A 53 12.45 75.72 -5.58
CA ILE A 53 12.15 74.78 -4.50
C ILE A 53 12.31 75.52 -3.15
N GLU A 54 11.26 75.48 -2.33
CA GLU A 54 11.24 76.09 -0.99
C GLU A 54 11.80 75.14 0.06
N THR A 55 11.32 73.90 0.08
CA THR A 55 11.70 72.85 1.05
C THR A 55 11.50 71.45 0.46
N CYS A 56 12.01 70.41 1.11
CA CYS A 56 11.77 69.01 0.73
C CYS A 56 11.77 68.07 1.95
N SER A 57 11.25 66.85 1.80
CA SER A 57 11.27 65.81 2.85
C SER A 57 12.67 65.36 3.28
N LEU A 58 13.71 65.68 2.49
CA LEU A 58 15.11 65.39 2.79
C LEU A 58 15.84 66.53 3.52
N GLY A 59 15.10 67.52 4.02
CA GLY A 59 15.65 68.66 4.77
C GLY A 59 16.49 69.60 3.89
N CYS A 60 15.94 69.99 2.74
CA CYS A 60 16.56 70.89 1.76
C CYS A 60 16.69 72.34 2.25
N THR A 61 17.76 73.02 1.83
CA THR A 61 17.85 74.49 1.85
C THR A 61 16.90 75.12 0.81
N ASN A 62 16.52 76.39 1.00
CA ASN A 62 15.66 77.12 0.08
C ASN A 62 16.46 77.60 -1.15
N GLY A 63 15.94 77.41 -2.36
CA GLY A 63 16.56 77.84 -3.62
C GLY A 63 16.17 79.24 -4.12
N THR A 64 15.77 80.14 -3.23
CA THR A 64 15.44 81.53 -3.57
C THR A 64 16.64 82.18 -4.28
N GLU A 65 16.39 83.07 -5.24
CA GLU A 65 17.42 83.70 -6.10
C GLU A 65 18.26 82.72 -6.94
N GLY A 66 17.85 81.44 -7.02
CA GLY A 66 18.55 80.42 -7.78
C GLY A 66 19.71 79.80 -7.02
N ASP A 67 19.79 79.91 -5.69
CA ASP A 67 20.82 79.27 -4.88
C ASP A 67 20.75 77.73 -4.97
N GLN A 68 21.91 77.06 -5.08
CA GLN A 68 21.95 75.60 -5.18
C GLN A 68 21.50 74.95 -3.87
N ILE A 69 20.65 73.94 -3.99
CA ILE A 69 20.02 73.25 -2.86
C ILE A 69 20.80 71.99 -2.50
N THR A 70 21.06 71.84 -1.20
CA THR A 70 21.66 70.64 -0.60
C THR A 70 20.73 70.05 0.46
N CYS A 71 20.70 68.72 0.58
CA CYS A 71 19.93 68.01 1.60
C CYS A 71 20.74 67.79 2.87
N SER A 72 20.06 67.82 4.02
CA SER A 72 20.64 67.50 5.33
C SER A 72 20.40 66.06 5.75
N ILE A 73 19.38 65.39 5.21
CA ILE A 73 19.08 63.98 5.47
C ILE A 73 19.80 63.12 4.42
N ILE A 74 20.62 62.18 4.90
CA ILE A 74 21.43 61.28 4.06
C ILE A 74 21.01 59.81 4.19
N ASP A 75 20.18 59.45 5.16
CA ASP A 75 19.64 58.09 5.36
C ASP A 75 18.10 58.12 5.21
N THR A 76 17.54 57.13 4.51
CA THR A 76 16.10 57.03 4.18
C THR A 76 15.61 55.57 4.20
N TYR A 77 14.30 55.37 4.14
CA TYR A 77 13.68 54.04 3.96
C TYR A 77 13.55 53.67 2.47
N GLN A 78 13.42 52.37 2.18
CA GLN A 78 13.29 51.80 0.82
C GLN A 78 12.01 52.23 0.10
N ASN A 79 10.92 52.45 0.85
CA ASN A 79 9.62 52.91 0.37
C ASN A 79 9.30 54.35 0.81
N GLN A 80 10.30 55.13 1.25
CA GLN A 80 10.10 56.52 1.65
C GLN A 80 9.73 57.38 0.43
N GLU A 81 8.60 58.09 0.53
CA GLU A 81 8.25 59.11 -0.46
C GLU A 81 9.17 60.33 -0.36
N ILE A 82 9.60 60.83 -1.52
CA ILE A 82 10.41 62.04 -1.63
C ILE A 82 9.49 63.17 -2.08
N SER A 83 9.20 64.12 -1.20
CA SER A 83 8.35 65.26 -1.50
C SER A 83 9.14 66.56 -1.59
N ILE A 84 8.84 67.34 -2.62
CA ILE A 84 9.46 68.63 -2.92
C ILE A 84 8.37 69.69 -2.94
N LEU A 85 8.54 70.76 -2.17
CA LEU A 85 7.64 71.90 -2.16
C LEU A 85 8.23 73.04 -2.97
N PHE A 86 7.48 73.53 -3.96
CA PHE A 86 7.87 74.67 -4.79
C PHE A 86 7.17 75.97 -4.37
N SER A 87 7.71 77.12 -4.80
CA SER A 87 7.17 78.44 -4.49
C SER A 87 5.82 78.76 -5.16
N THR A 88 5.52 78.09 -6.28
CA THR A 88 4.22 78.19 -7.00
C THR A 88 3.73 76.80 -7.42
N PRO A 89 2.45 76.64 -7.82
CA PRO A 89 1.92 75.35 -8.27
C PRO A 89 2.71 74.74 -9.43
N VAL A 90 2.93 73.42 -9.38
CA VAL A 90 3.74 72.66 -10.34
C VAL A 90 2.89 72.18 -11.51
N ASP A 91 3.41 72.28 -12.74
CA ASP A 91 2.83 71.62 -13.91
C ASP A 91 3.33 70.17 -14.01
N LEU A 92 2.46 69.19 -13.75
CA LEU A 92 2.82 67.77 -13.77
C LEU A 92 3.24 67.28 -15.17
N PHE A 93 2.84 67.93 -16.26
CA PHE A 93 3.30 67.57 -17.60
C PHE A 93 4.78 67.87 -17.84
N SER A 94 5.35 68.79 -17.05
CA SER A 94 6.79 69.09 -17.07
C SER A 94 7.63 68.11 -16.26
N VAL A 95 7.00 67.20 -15.50
CA VAL A 95 7.67 66.24 -14.61
C VAL A 95 7.86 64.89 -15.30
N ASN A 96 9.10 64.45 -15.40
CA ASN A 96 9.47 63.11 -15.83
C ASN A 96 10.87 62.77 -15.28
N SER A 97 11.38 61.58 -15.58
CA SER A 97 12.67 61.09 -15.08
C SER A 97 13.88 61.92 -15.53
N SER A 98 13.73 62.86 -16.48
CA SER A 98 14.80 63.79 -16.87
C SER A 98 14.76 65.12 -16.11
N THR A 99 13.60 65.52 -15.57
CA THR A 99 13.41 66.78 -14.81
C THR A 99 13.39 66.56 -13.30
N PHE A 100 13.01 65.36 -12.85
CA PHE A 100 13.22 64.85 -11.49
C PHE A 100 13.96 63.52 -11.61
N GLN A 101 15.27 63.57 -11.46
CA GLN A 101 16.16 62.42 -11.59
C GLN A 101 16.36 61.77 -10.23
N VAL A 102 16.05 60.48 -10.12
CA VAL A 102 16.48 59.62 -9.02
C VAL A 102 17.35 58.55 -9.64
N VAL A 103 18.62 58.44 -9.26
CA VAL A 103 19.59 57.59 -9.96
C VAL A 103 20.44 56.85 -8.94
N ASN A 104 20.54 55.52 -9.06
CA ASN A 104 21.44 54.73 -8.24
C ASN A 104 22.90 55.12 -8.56
N VAL A 105 23.66 55.50 -7.53
CA VAL A 105 25.02 56.02 -7.66
C VAL A 105 26.00 54.96 -8.17
N ALA A 106 25.75 53.69 -7.88
CA ALA A 106 26.65 52.60 -8.23
C ALA A 106 26.56 52.19 -9.71
N ASN A 107 25.37 52.20 -10.30
CA ASN A 107 25.12 51.67 -11.64
C ASN A 107 24.49 52.68 -12.62
N GLY A 108 24.11 53.88 -12.16
CA GLY A 108 23.53 54.93 -12.99
C GLY A 108 22.08 54.69 -13.43
N THR A 109 21.38 53.69 -12.89
CA THR A 109 20.00 53.37 -13.29
C THR A 109 18.98 54.13 -12.47
N SER A 110 17.86 54.52 -13.09
CA SER A 110 16.70 55.09 -12.37
C SER A 110 15.88 53.96 -11.73
N PRO A 111 15.56 54.04 -10.43
CA PRO A 111 14.66 53.09 -9.79
C PRO A 111 13.23 53.25 -10.33
N PRO A 112 12.41 52.18 -10.29
CA PRO A 112 11.00 52.28 -10.63
C PRO A 112 10.25 53.08 -9.58
N GLY A 113 9.40 54.00 -10.04
CA GLY A 113 8.58 54.86 -9.19
C GLY A 113 7.71 55.78 -10.04
N GLN A 114 6.79 56.48 -9.39
CA GLN A 114 5.83 57.37 -10.05
C GLN A 114 5.87 58.76 -9.44
N PHE A 115 5.54 59.77 -10.25
CA PHE A 115 5.47 61.16 -9.84
C PHE A 115 4.02 61.59 -9.69
N PHE A 116 3.69 62.21 -8.57
CA PHE A 116 2.34 62.68 -8.27
C PHE A 116 2.38 64.09 -7.70
N GLY A 117 1.38 64.90 -8.05
CA GLY A 117 1.11 66.16 -7.35
C GLY A 117 0.27 65.88 -6.10
N ASP A 118 0.56 66.54 -4.99
CA ASP A 118 -0.27 66.44 -3.79
C ASP A 118 -1.65 67.09 -4.06
N PRO A 119 -2.75 66.33 -3.98
CA PRO A 119 -4.09 66.85 -4.27
C PRO A 119 -4.54 67.92 -3.26
N THR A 120 -3.94 67.95 -2.07
CA THR A 120 -4.22 68.96 -1.03
C THR A 120 -3.29 70.17 -1.12
N ASN A 121 -2.19 70.08 -1.87
CA ASN A 121 -1.25 71.17 -2.10
C ASN A 121 -0.60 71.08 -3.49
N LEU A 122 -1.15 71.83 -4.45
CA LEU A 122 -0.69 71.86 -5.85
C LEU A 122 0.78 72.33 -6.06
N ARG A 123 1.45 72.80 -5.01
CA ARG A 123 2.88 73.17 -5.03
C ARG A 123 3.81 72.03 -4.66
N ARG A 124 3.28 70.93 -4.12
CA ARG A 124 4.06 69.79 -3.65
C ARG A 124 4.05 68.70 -4.72
N LEU A 125 5.26 68.33 -5.13
CA LEU A 125 5.53 67.22 -6.04
C LEU A 125 6.11 66.06 -5.23
N ILE A 126 5.62 64.85 -5.47
CA ILE A 126 6.01 63.64 -4.74
C ILE A 126 6.54 62.62 -5.74
N PHE A 127 7.71 62.05 -5.45
CA PHE A 127 8.16 60.81 -6.05
C PHE A 127 7.88 59.66 -5.07
N ARG A 128 7.05 58.71 -5.50
CA ARG A 128 6.72 57.49 -4.77
C ARG A 128 7.50 56.33 -5.39
N PRO A 129 8.46 55.73 -4.67
CA PRO A 129 9.08 54.47 -5.11
C PRO A 129 8.01 53.41 -5.38
N ALA A 130 8.19 52.61 -6.42
CA ALA A 130 7.25 51.51 -6.69
C ALA A 130 7.31 50.47 -5.57
N LEU A 131 6.16 49.89 -5.23
CA LEU A 131 6.06 48.67 -4.43
C LEU A 131 5.32 47.63 -5.28
N SER A 132 5.95 46.49 -5.46
CA SER A 132 5.42 45.36 -6.23
C SER A 132 5.77 44.06 -5.52
N PHE A 133 5.31 42.92 -6.03
CA PHE A 133 5.58 41.61 -5.42
C PHE A 133 6.13 40.64 -6.46
N ASP A 134 7.05 39.77 -6.03
CA ASP A 134 7.56 38.69 -6.88
C ASP A 134 6.53 37.55 -7.03
N GLN A 135 6.91 36.50 -7.77
CA GLN A 135 6.04 35.33 -7.98
C GLN A 135 5.72 34.54 -6.71
N ASN A 136 6.50 34.74 -5.64
CA ASN A 136 6.32 34.10 -4.33
C ASN A 136 5.64 35.05 -3.32
N GLY A 137 5.21 36.24 -3.75
CA GLY A 137 4.58 37.24 -2.89
C GLY A 137 5.55 38.09 -2.06
N ASN A 138 6.87 38.00 -2.28
CA ASN A 138 7.83 38.83 -1.55
C ASN A 138 7.79 40.29 -2.05
N PRO A 139 7.85 41.29 -1.17
CA PRO A 139 7.84 42.69 -1.58
C PRO A 139 9.12 43.07 -2.32
N ILE A 140 8.96 43.67 -3.49
CA ILE A 140 10.01 44.31 -4.29
C ILE A 140 9.80 45.82 -4.18
N PHE A 141 10.76 46.48 -3.53
CA PHE A 141 10.80 47.94 -3.38
C PHE A 141 11.56 48.60 -4.53
N GLY A 142 11.08 49.77 -4.95
CA GLY A 142 11.71 50.54 -6.01
C GLY A 142 13.09 51.09 -5.64
N LEU A 143 13.31 51.43 -4.37
CA LEU A 143 14.65 51.71 -3.86
C LEU A 143 15.20 50.47 -3.16
N GLU A 144 16.33 49.95 -3.65
CA GLU A 144 17.02 48.79 -3.10
C GLU A 144 17.58 49.09 -1.71
N ALA A 145 17.62 48.10 -0.83
CA ALA A 145 18.19 48.23 0.51
C ALA A 145 19.69 48.64 0.48
N ASN A 146 20.12 49.43 1.48
CA ASN A 146 21.52 49.82 1.71
C ASN A 146 22.22 50.51 0.52
N THR A 147 21.46 51.03 -0.44
CA THR A 147 21.94 51.57 -1.70
C THR A 147 21.87 53.09 -1.71
N SER A 148 22.86 53.73 -2.34
CA SER A 148 22.92 55.19 -2.45
C SER A 148 22.26 55.66 -3.74
N TYR A 149 21.33 56.59 -3.63
CA TYR A 149 20.63 57.24 -4.74
C TYR A 149 20.97 58.72 -4.78
N SER A 150 21.35 59.21 -5.96
CA SER A 150 21.47 60.62 -6.27
C SER A 150 20.12 61.14 -6.74
N ILE A 151 19.62 62.18 -6.08
CA ILE A 151 18.38 62.87 -6.41
C ILE A 151 18.76 64.24 -6.97
N ARG A 152 18.45 64.46 -8.24
CA ARG A 152 18.77 65.70 -8.95
C ARG A 152 17.53 66.30 -9.60
N ILE A 153 17.29 67.57 -9.31
CA ILE A 153 16.32 68.41 -10.02
C ILE A 153 17.09 69.55 -10.65
N PRO A 154 17.18 69.64 -11.99
CA PRO A 154 17.92 70.69 -12.66
C PRO A 154 17.35 72.09 -12.38
N GLY A 155 18.24 73.08 -12.31
CA GLY A 155 17.90 74.49 -12.17
C GLY A 155 18.49 75.34 -13.29
N GLU A 156 17.74 76.30 -13.79
CA GLU A 156 18.15 77.16 -14.91
C GLU A 156 19.49 77.88 -14.64
N VAL A 157 19.70 78.34 -13.39
CA VAL A 157 20.90 79.12 -13.01
C VAL A 157 22.16 78.27 -13.04
N GLN A 158 22.11 77.01 -12.60
CA GLN A 158 23.29 76.12 -12.54
C GLN A 158 23.52 75.30 -13.81
N ASP A 159 22.44 74.85 -14.46
CA ASP A 159 22.52 73.85 -15.52
C ASP A 159 22.37 74.46 -16.93
N GLY A 160 21.86 75.69 -17.04
CA GLY A 160 21.86 76.54 -18.25
C GLY A 160 20.94 76.10 -19.40
N PHE A 161 20.71 74.80 -19.59
CA PHE A 161 19.81 74.25 -20.60
C PHE A 161 18.98 73.09 -20.03
N GLY A 162 17.68 73.06 -20.37
CA GLY A 162 16.70 72.13 -19.82
C GLY A 162 16.83 70.68 -20.32
N PRO A 163 15.96 69.77 -19.85
CA PRO A 163 14.60 70.08 -19.39
C PRO A 163 14.51 70.46 -17.89
N PHE A 164 13.56 71.35 -17.56
CA PHE A 164 13.30 71.84 -16.20
C PHE A 164 11.84 71.57 -15.81
N ILE A 165 11.59 71.38 -14.51
CA ILE A 165 10.23 71.41 -13.97
C ILE A 165 9.69 72.84 -14.11
N GLN A 166 8.42 72.97 -14.50
CA GLN A 166 7.73 74.24 -14.71
C GLN A 166 6.58 74.44 -13.73
N SER A 167 6.26 75.69 -13.44
CA SER A 167 5.01 76.06 -12.79
C SER A 167 3.83 75.94 -13.76
N THR A 168 2.60 75.93 -13.24
CA THR A 168 1.39 76.02 -14.08
C THR A 168 1.27 77.32 -14.89
N THR A 169 2.11 78.32 -14.58
CA THR A 169 2.25 79.58 -15.33
C THR A 169 3.42 79.59 -16.32
N GLY A 170 4.14 78.46 -16.46
CA GLY A 170 5.24 78.27 -17.41
C GLY A 170 6.61 78.76 -16.96
N GLN A 171 6.78 79.12 -15.67
CA GLN A 171 8.08 79.52 -15.13
C GLN A 171 8.94 78.28 -14.83
N VAL A 172 10.21 78.28 -15.24
CA VAL A 172 11.15 77.16 -15.02
C VAL A 172 11.84 77.24 -13.66
N ASN A 173 12.16 76.06 -13.09
CA ASN A 173 12.86 75.97 -11.82
C ASN A 173 14.24 76.63 -11.90
N GLN A 174 14.50 77.60 -11.04
CA GLN A 174 15.74 78.39 -11.06
C GLN A 174 16.92 77.68 -10.37
N ALA A 175 16.66 76.91 -9.32
CA ALA A 175 17.68 76.36 -8.44
C ALA A 175 17.85 74.85 -8.60
N ARG A 176 19.09 74.40 -8.84
CA ARG A 176 19.42 72.97 -8.86
C ARG A 176 19.35 72.38 -7.45
N MET A 177 18.66 71.25 -7.33
CA MET A 177 18.78 70.36 -6.17
C MET A 177 19.66 69.17 -6.55
N GLU A 178 20.64 68.85 -5.71
CA GLU A 178 21.46 67.65 -5.86
C GLU A 178 21.75 67.07 -4.48
N CYS A 179 21.20 65.88 -4.23
CA CYS A 179 21.27 65.20 -2.94
C CYS A 179 21.69 63.75 -3.13
N THR A 180 22.40 63.19 -2.16
CA THR A 180 22.66 61.74 -2.12
C THR A 180 22.05 61.19 -0.84
N VAL A 181 21.17 60.21 -0.98
CA VAL A 181 20.53 59.51 0.14
C VAL A 181 20.92 58.03 0.10
N ARG A 182 20.94 57.36 1.24
CA ARG A 182 21.18 55.93 1.39
C ARG A 182 19.96 55.27 2.05
N THR A 183 19.47 54.19 1.47
CA THR A 183 18.32 53.42 1.98
C THR A 183 18.69 52.46 3.13
N SER A 184 19.29 53.00 4.20
CA SER A 184 19.80 52.22 5.33
C SER A 184 18.78 52.00 6.45
N LEU A 185 17.64 52.69 6.44
CA LEU A 185 16.67 52.67 7.53
C LEU A 185 15.65 51.52 7.45
N GLY A 186 15.72 50.68 6.42
CA GLY A 186 14.79 49.57 6.22
C GLY A 186 13.53 50.00 5.45
N VAL A 187 12.37 49.51 5.88
CA VAL A 187 11.05 49.77 5.29
C VAL A 187 10.24 50.60 6.29
N ILE A 188 9.54 51.64 5.82
CA ILE A 188 8.60 52.38 6.64
C ILE A 188 7.23 51.71 6.57
N ASP A 189 6.58 51.61 7.72
CA ASP A 189 5.19 51.19 7.83
C ASP A 189 4.26 52.31 7.34
N PRO A 190 3.51 52.12 6.23
CA PRO A 190 2.59 53.13 5.73
C PRO A 190 1.44 53.42 6.68
N VAL A 191 0.98 52.44 7.47
CA VAL A 191 -0.12 52.56 8.43
C VAL A 191 0.40 52.15 9.81
N PRO A 192 0.90 53.11 10.62
CA PRO A 192 1.59 52.78 11.85
C PRO A 192 0.74 51.94 12.83
N GLY A 193 1.13 50.68 13.06
CA GLY A 193 0.49 49.82 14.06
C GLY A 193 0.35 48.37 13.64
N SER A 194 -0.46 47.61 14.36
CA SER A 194 -0.84 46.27 13.95
C SER A 194 -2.07 46.36 13.03
N PRO A 195 -2.12 45.60 11.92
CA PRO A 195 -3.27 45.61 11.03
C PRO A 195 -4.48 44.92 11.65
N ASP A 196 -5.68 45.40 11.32
CA ASP A 196 -6.95 44.75 11.63
C ASP A 196 -7.49 44.05 10.38
N VAL A 197 -8.24 42.95 10.57
CA VAL A 197 -8.89 42.22 9.47
C VAL A 197 -10.40 42.15 9.66
N VAL A 198 -11.15 42.37 8.58
CA VAL A 198 -12.59 42.12 8.53
C VAL A 198 -12.84 41.03 7.51
N THR A 199 -13.48 39.94 7.93
CA THR A 199 -13.88 38.85 7.03
C THR A 199 -15.35 38.98 6.68
N THR A 200 -15.70 38.89 5.40
CA THR A 200 -17.09 38.94 4.93
C THR A 200 -17.47 37.74 4.07
N VAL A 201 -18.78 37.46 4.06
CA VAL A 201 -19.44 36.41 3.29
C VAL A 201 -20.81 36.88 2.81
N ASP A 202 -21.38 36.20 1.82
CA ASP A 202 -22.71 36.48 1.29
C ASP A 202 -23.75 35.57 1.97
N VAL A 203 -24.86 36.15 2.43
CA VAL A 203 -25.93 35.45 3.16
C VAL A 203 -27.18 35.37 2.30
N VAL A 204 -27.79 34.19 2.25
CA VAL A 204 -29.06 33.95 1.56
C VAL A 204 -30.21 34.45 2.41
N THR A 205 -31.05 35.30 1.83
CA THR A 205 -32.22 35.90 2.50
C THR A 205 -33.55 35.44 1.91
N GLY A 206 -33.53 34.66 0.83
CA GLY A 206 -34.73 34.12 0.19
C GLY A 206 -34.43 33.14 -0.94
N TYR A 207 -35.41 32.27 -1.17
CA TYR A 207 -35.40 31.23 -2.21
C TYR A 207 -36.56 31.43 -3.19
N ASP A 208 -36.40 30.93 -4.43
CA ASP A 208 -37.48 30.86 -5.41
C ASP A 208 -38.43 29.66 -5.19
N SER A 209 -39.41 29.49 -6.08
CA SER A 209 -40.37 28.38 -6.04
C SER A 209 -39.74 27.01 -6.31
N GLU A 210 -38.54 26.97 -6.88
CA GLU A 210 -37.78 25.76 -7.16
C GLU A 210 -36.77 25.44 -6.04
N GLY A 211 -36.66 26.30 -5.01
CA GLY A 211 -35.75 26.13 -3.89
C GLY A 211 -34.33 26.65 -4.13
N ASN A 212 -34.10 27.42 -5.21
CA ASN A 212 -32.79 28.04 -5.44
C ASN A 212 -32.70 29.39 -4.72
N ALA A 213 -31.53 29.71 -4.16
CA ALA A 213 -31.25 31.01 -3.56
C ALA A 213 -31.41 32.12 -4.61
N ASN A 214 -32.26 33.11 -4.32
CA ASN A 214 -32.56 34.21 -5.25
C ASN A 214 -32.48 35.62 -4.63
N GLN A 215 -32.28 35.72 -3.32
CA GLN A 215 -32.10 36.97 -2.58
C GLN A 215 -30.89 36.83 -1.66
N PHE A 216 -30.04 37.84 -1.66
CA PHE A 216 -28.75 37.83 -0.95
C PHE A 216 -28.53 39.14 -0.21
N ASP A 217 -27.94 39.06 0.97
CA ASP A 217 -27.22 40.16 1.62
C ASP A 217 -25.73 39.95 1.37
N TYR A 218 -25.08 40.93 0.74
CA TYR A 218 -23.69 40.80 0.29
C TYR A 218 -22.74 41.40 1.31
N ASP A 219 -21.52 40.86 1.39
CA ASP A 219 -20.44 41.38 2.24
C ASP A 219 -20.81 41.46 3.75
N VAL A 220 -21.54 40.47 4.26
CA VAL A 220 -21.90 40.37 5.68
C VAL A 220 -20.67 39.99 6.49
N VAL A 221 -20.36 40.76 7.54
CA VAL A 221 -19.20 40.54 8.40
C VAL A 221 -19.37 39.27 9.24
N VAL A 222 -18.38 38.38 9.18
CA VAL A 222 -18.35 37.14 9.97
C VAL A 222 -18.07 37.47 11.43
N THR A 223 -19.01 37.13 12.30
CA THR A 223 -18.88 37.28 13.76
C THR A 223 -19.07 35.95 14.48
N ASN A 224 -18.40 35.76 15.63
CA ASN A 224 -18.58 34.55 16.45
C ASN A 224 -19.77 34.66 17.40
N THR A 225 -20.29 35.87 17.63
CA THR A 225 -21.41 36.10 18.55
C THR A 225 -22.21 37.35 18.13
N PRO A 226 -23.42 37.20 17.56
CA PRO A 226 -24.01 35.94 17.10
C PRO A 226 -23.20 35.32 15.95
N VAL A 227 -23.30 34.00 15.77
CA VAL A 227 -22.78 33.32 14.58
C VAL A 227 -23.66 33.73 13.38
N ILE A 228 -23.03 33.93 12.22
CA ILE A 228 -23.74 34.18 10.97
C ILE A 228 -24.29 32.85 10.44
N GLU A 229 -25.58 32.85 10.09
CA GLU A 229 -26.32 31.71 9.54
C GLU A 229 -26.71 31.99 8.09
N ASP A 230 -27.15 30.95 7.38
CA ASP A 230 -27.62 31.00 5.99
C ASP A 230 -26.58 31.55 5.00
N VAL A 231 -25.29 31.29 5.23
CA VAL A 231 -24.22 31.73 4.31
C VAL A 231 -24.29 30.94 3.00
N TRP A 232 -24.31 31.64 1.88
CA TRP A 232 -24.42 31.02 0.56
C TRP A 232 -23.27 30.06 0.30
N ARG A 233 -23.57 28.82 -0.14
CA ARG A 233 -22.54 27.77 -0.33
C ARG A 233 -21.46 28.13 -1.36
N GLN A 234 -21.75 29.06 -2.27
CA GLN A 234 -20.79 29.54 -3.27
C GLN A 234 -20.24 30.93 -2.95
N THR A 235 -20.40 31.39 -1.70
CA THR A 235 -19.83 32.68 -1.28
C THR A 235 -18.33 32.71 -1.53
N ARG A 236 -17.86 33.87 -2.00
CA ARG A 236 -16.44 34.21 -1.91
C ARG A 236 -16.16 34.71 -0.51
N ILE A 237 -15.20 34.10 0.19
CA ILE A 237 -14.78 34.62 1.50
C ILE A 237 -13.79 35.75 1.23
N THR A 238 -14.12 36.95 1.70
CA THR A 238 -13.28 38.13 1.50
C THR A 238 -12.68 38.58 2.82
N PHE A 239 -11.39 38.92 2.80
CA PHE A 239 -10.66 39.48 3.93
C PHE A 239 -10.20 40.89 3.57
N PHE A 240 -10.56 41.86 4.39
CA PHE A 240 -10.18 43.25 4.27
C PHE A 240 -9.19 43.59 5.37
N PHE A 241 -7.96 43.92 4.98
CA PHE A 241 -6.94 44.43 5.89
C PHE A 241 -6.85 45.94 5.71
N ASP A 242 -6.85 46.68 6.82
CA ASP A 242 -6.73 48.15 6.83
C ASP A 242 -5.28 48.65 6.68
N ASP A 243 -4.40 47.79 6.17
CA ASP A 243 -2.98 48.03 5.96
C ASP A 243 -2.47 47.34 4.68
N VAL A 244 -1.26 47.71 4.26
CA VAL A 244 -0.50 47.05 3.21
C VAL A 244 0.21 45.82 3.79
N MET A 245 -0.30 44.64 3.45
CA MET A 245 0.17 43.38 3.99
C MET A 245 1.41 42.85 3.27
N ASN A 246 2.21 42.01 3.95
CA ASN A 246 3.20 41.18 3.27
C ASN A 246 2.49 39.99 2.61
N ILE A 247 2.37 40.04 1.28
CA ILE A 247 1.61 39.06 0.50
C ILE A 247 2.11 37.64 0.71
N ALA A 248 3.41 37.41 0.87
CA ALA A 248 3.98 36.10 1.17
C ALA A 248 3.45 35.47 2.47
N THR A 249 2.88 36.27 3.38
CA THR A 249 2.21 35.76 4.59
C THR A 249 0.70 35.48 4.37
N LEU A 250 0.12 36.05 3.32
CA LEU A 250 -1.29 35.84 2.95
C LEU A 250 -1.46 34.65 2.00
N LEU A 251 -0.66 34.60 0.93
CA LEU A 251 -0.65 33.52 -0.05
C LEU A 251 0.66 33.42 -0.82
N ASP A 252 0.87 32.28 -1.46
CA ASP A 252 1.79 32.14 -2.58
C ASP A 252 1.04 32.40 -3.91
N PRO A 253 1.35 33.48 -4.65
CA PRO A 253 0.68 33.81 -5.91
C PRO A 253 0.81 32.75 -6.99
N ALA A 254 1.86 31.92 -6.97
CA ALA A 254 2.09 30.87 -7.98
C ALA A 254 1.20 29.65 -7.73
N SER A 255 1.16 29.14 -6.50
CA SER A 255 0.33 27.99 -6.13
C SER A 255 -1.13 28.34 -5.82
N LYS A 256 -1.43 29.63 -5.56
CA LYS A 256 -2.74 30.12 -5.09
C LYS A 256 -3.18 29.49 -3.77
N LYS A 257 -2.24 29.04 -2.95
CA LYS A 257 -2.50 28.50 -1.61
C LYS A 257 -2.02 29.47 -0.54
N ALA A 258 -2.71 29.50 0.60
CA ALA A 258 -2.30 30.29 1.75
C ALA A 258 -1.33 29.49 2.63
N PRO A 259 -0.17 30.05 3.03
CA PRO A 259 0.78 29.34 3.88
C PRO A 259 0.33 29.24 5.34
N TYR A 260 -0.54 30.15 5.78
CA TYR A 260 -0.94 30.26 7.19
C TYR A 260 -2.44 30.32 7.44
N ILE A 261 -3.23 30.82 6.48
CA ILE A 261 -4.69 30.93 6.62
C ILE A 261 -5.32 29.60 6.23
N THR A 262 -6.12 29.01 7.11
CA THR A 262 -6.89 27.79 6.81
C THR A 262 -8.38 28.08 6.77
N ILE A 263 -9.07 27.38 5.87
CA ILE A 263 -10.52 27.34 5.75
C ILE A 263 -10.89 25.88 5.94
N GLU A 264 -11.60 25.58 7.01
CA GLU A 264 -11.90 24.23 7.46
C GLU A 264 -13.41 24.05 7.59
N VAL A 265 -13.90 22.82 7.50
CA VAL A 265 -15.28 22.43 7.86
C VAL A 265 -15.24 21.61 9.13
N ASP A 266 -16.16 21.94 10.03
CA ASP A 266 -16.41 21.32 11.32
C ASP A 266 -17.79 20.64 11.22
N ASP A 267 -17.81 19.30 11.23
CA ASP A 267 -18.97 18.53 10.75
C ASP A 267 -20.10 18.46 11.80
N ASP A 268 -19.75 18.40 13.08
CA ASP A 268 -20.71 18.35 14.18
C ASP A 268 -21.09 19.76 14.74
N GLY A 269 -20.37 20.80 14.33
CA GLY A 269 -20.58 22.18 14.73
C GLY A 269 -20.02 22.53 16.13
N ASP A 270 -19.37 21.58 16.82
CA ASP A 270 -18.68 21.79 18.09
C ASP A 270 -17.23 22.21 17.86
N LEU A 271 -16.97 23.51 17.94
CA LEU A 271 -15.63 24.05 17.78
C LEU A 271 -14.60 23.59 18.86
N ALA A 272 -15.01 22.82 19.87
CA ALA A 272 -14.10 22.22 20.85
C ALA A 272 -13.48 20.91 20.37
N THR A 273 -14.07 20.22 19.39
CA THR A 273 -13.50 19.00 18.80
C THR A 273 -12.49 19.33 17.71
N LEU A 274 -11.61 18.37 17.42
CA LEU A 274 -10.56 18.47 16.40
C LEU A 274 -10.96 17.73 15.11
N ASP A 275 -12.25 17.64 14.84
CA ASP A 275 -12.89 16.87 13.77
C ASP A 275 -12.95 17.64 12.43
N ARG A 276 -11.98 18.53 12.20
CA ARG A 276 -12.00 19.47 11.08
C ARG A 276 -11.22 18.98 9.88
N TYR A 277 -11.68 19.35 8.68
CA TYR A 277 -10.97 19.08 7.43
C TYR A 277 -10.93 20.33 6.53
N ASP A 278 -9.84 20.48 5.77
CA ASP A 278 -9.61 21.64 4.91
C ASP A 278 -10.61 21.71 3.73
N VAL A 279 -11.03 22.93 3.40
CA VAL A 279 -11.81 23.25 2.20
C VAL A 279 -10.85 23.56 1.06
N ASP A 280 -10.94 22.78 0.00
CA ASP A 280 -10.15 23.04 -1.20
C ASP A 280 -10.64 24.28 -1.96
N GLY A 281 -9.75 25.25 -2.12
CA GLY A 281 -9.98 26.44 -2.91
C GLY A 281 -8.69 27.11 -3.35
N ALA A 282 -8.86 28.27 -3.99
CA ALA A 282 -7.79 29.12 -4.47
C ALA A 282 -7.88 30.51 -3.84
N PHE A 283 -6.73 31.02 -3.40
CA PHE A 283 -6.58 32.37 -2.90
C PHE A 283 -6.16 33.34 -4.01
N SER A 284 -6.65 34.57 -3.95
CA SER A 284 -6.21 35.69 -4.77
C SER A 284 -6.21 36.97 -3.96
N PHE A 285 -5.48 38.01 -4.40
CA PHE A 285 -5.35 39.24 -3.62
C PHE A 285 -5.36 40.50 -4.50
N GLY A 286 -5.58 41.63 -3.85
CA GLY A 286 -5.40 42.97 -4.41
C GLY A 286 -4.85 43.92 -3.35
N VAL A 287 -4.05 44.90 -3.77
CA VAL A 287 -3.53 45.95 -2.89
C VAL A 287 -3.95 47.31 -3.44
N ASP A 288 -4.60 48.12 -2.61
CA ASP A 288 -4.97 49.50 -2.92
C ASP A 288 -3.96 50.44 -2.25
N PHE A 289 -2.99 50.92 -3.03
CA PHE A 289 -1.93 51.83 -2.53
C PHE A 289 -2.41 53.28 -2.33
N ASP A 290 -3.64 53.63 -2.73
CA ASP A 290 -4.22 54.94 -2.46
C ASP A 290 -4.95 54.96 -1.12
N ARG A 291 -5.63 53.86 -0.78
CA ARG A 291 -6.28 53.67 0.53
C ARG A 291 -5.38 53.03 1.58
N LEU A 292 -4.26 52.45 1.16
CA LEU A 292 -3.33 51.66 2.00
C LEU A 292 -4.02 50.41 2.58
N GLU A 293 -4.80 49.71 1.76
CA GLU A 293 -5.59 48.53 2.16
C GLU A 293 -5.17 47.29 1.34
N THR A 294 -5.30 46.11 1.95
CA THR A 294 -5.10 44.83 1.26
C THR A 294 -6.36 43.98 1.29
N TYR A 295 -6.66 43.36 0.15
CA TYR A 295 -7.81 42.50 -0.05
C TYR A 295 -7.30 41.08 -0.34
N LEU A 296 -7.85 40.09 0.36
CA LEU A 296 -7.64 38.67 0.08
C LEU A 296 -9.00 38.04 -0.22
N TYR A 297 -9.03 37.14 -1.19
CA TYR A 297 -10.22 36.41 -1.60
C TYR A 297 -9.92 34.92 -1.56
N PHE A 298 -10.86 34.14 -1.05
CA PHE A 298 -10.88 32.69 -1.18
C PHE A 298 -12.10 32.25 -1.98
N ASP A 299 -11.83 31.56 -3.09
CA ASP A 299 -12.85 30.91 -3.93
C ASP A 299 -12.74 29.39 -3.73
N ALA A 300 -13.79 28.78 -3.19
CA ALA A 300 -13.87 27.33 -3.05
C ALA A 300 -13.96 26.66 -4.43
N THR A 301 -13.32 25.49 -4.58
CA THR A 301 -13.29 24.75 -5.85
C THR A 301 -14.65 24.12 -6.16
N LEU A 302 -15.32 23.63 -5.12
CA LEU A 302 -16.70 23.15 -5.12
C LEU A 302 -17.53 24.03 -4.18
N PRO A 303 -18.87 24.09 -4.33
CA PRO A 303 -19.73 24.70 -3.32
C PRO A 303 -19.40 24.13 -1.93
N MET A 304 -19.33 25.00 -0.92
CA MET A 304 -19.11 24.59 0.46
C MET A 304 -20.22 23.62 0.90
N PRO A 305 -19.95 22.71 1.86
CA PRO A 305 -20.98 21.83 2.41
C PRO A 305 -22.17 22.65 2.96
N SER A 306 -23.37 22.07 2.91
CA SER A 306 -24.53 22.67 3.55
C SER A 306 -24.38 22.71 5.08
N ALA A 307 -25.34 23.33 5.78
CA ALA A 307 -25.44 23.22 7.24
C ALA A 307 -25.56 21.77 7.78
N GLY A 308 -25.73 20.78 6.88
CA GLY A 308 -25.89 19.38 7.21
C GLY A 308 -27.33 19.00 7.59
N PRO A 309 -27.65 17.70 7.58
CA PRO A 309 -29.01 17.20 7.83
C PRO A 309 -29.47 17.38 9.29
N ASN A 310 -28.54 17.59 10.23
CA ASN A 310 -28.83 17.78 11.65
C ASN A 310 -29.10 19.25 12.04
N ALA A 311 -29.06 20.17 11.07
CA ALA A 311 -29.45 21.56 11.30
C ALA A 311 -30.96 21.66 11.61
N PRO A 312 -31.40 22.48 12.59
CA PRO A 312 -30.61 23.47 13.34
C PRO A 312 -30.05 22.96 14.68
N ALA A 313 -30.19 21.67 15.02
CA ALA A 313 -29.78 21.16 16.33
C ALA A 313 -28.25 21.18 16.51
N SER A 314 -27.52 20.75 15.47
CA SER A 314 -26.06 20.74 15.39
C SER A 314 -25.64 21.05 13.95
N PRO A 315 -25.64 22.33 13.53
CA PRO A 315 -25.30 22.70 12.16
C PRO A 315 -23.78 22.70 11.95
N ARG A 316 -23.35 22.18 10.80
CA ARG A 316 -21.96 22.27 10.29
C ARG A 316 -21.48 23.71 10.28
N ARG A 317 -20.20 23.90 10.55
CA ARG A 317 -19.58 25.23 10.54
C ARG A 317 -18.39 25.26 9.59
N VAL A 318 -18.29 26.33 8.82
CA VAL A 318 -17.04 26.68 8.14
C VAL A 318 -16.23 27.53 9.10
N VAL A 319 -15.02 27.07 9.38
CA VAL A 319 -14.07 27.67 10.32
C VAL A 319 -12.96 28.34 9.52
N ILE A 320 -12.67 29.59 9.86
CA ILE A 320 -11.63 30.41 9.25
C ILE A 320 -10.59 30.67 10.33
N ILE A 321 -9.33 30.32 10.08
CA ILE A 321 -8.24 30.54 11.02
C ILE A 321 -7.24 31.53 10.41
N ILE A 322 -7.12 32.69 11.04
CA ILE A 322 -6.15 33.73 10.66
C ILE A 322 -5.12 33.85 11.80
N PRO A 323 -3.96 33.18 11.72
CA PRO A 323 -2.96 33.20 12.78
C PRO A 323 -2.16 34.51 12.81
N SER A 324 -1.45 34.75 13.91
CA SER A 324 -0.58 35.93 14.10
C SER A 324 0.68 35.94 13.21
N THR A 325 0.94 34.87 12.45
CA THR A 325 1.98 34.82 11.43
C THR A 325 1.60 35.61 10.18
N VAL A 326 0.32 35.94 10.00
CA VAL A 326 -0.12 36.92 9.01
C VAL A 326 0.32 38.31 9.47
N GLN A 327 1.11 38.98 8.63
CA GLN A 327 1.84 40.19 9.00
C GLN A 327 1.82 41.25 7.91
N ASP A 328 1.96 42.51 8.32
CA ASP A 328 2.17 43.64 7.43
C ASP A 328 3.58 43.65 6.80
N LEU A 329 3.91 44.72 6.05
CA LEU A 329 5.22 44.91 5.42
C LEU A 329 6.40 45.04 6.40
N VAL A 330 6.16 45.41 7.67
CA VAL A 330 7.20 45.62 8.69
C VAL A 330 7.13 44.59 9.82
N SER A 331 6.40 43.49 9.61
CA SER A 331 6.24 42.35 10.51
C SER A 331 5.40 42.60 11.77
N ASN A 332 4.47 43.57 11.76
CA ASN A 332 3.42 43.60 12.78
C ASN A 332 2.36 42.53 12.48
N SER A 333 2.03 41.73 13.49
CA SER A 333 0.97 40.72 13.40
C SER A 333 -0.42 41.34 13.40
N VAL A 334 -1.37 40.70 12.72
CA VAL A 334 -2.80 41.05 12.78
C VAL A 334 -3.30 41.09 14.23
N ALA A 335 -4.00 42.18 14.58
CA ALA A 335 -4.55 42.42 15.91
C ALA A 335 -6.04 42.07 15.99
N ALA A 336 -6.95 42.98 15.63
CA ALA A 336 -8.38 42.71 15.65
C ALA A 336 -8.80 41.93 14.40
N GLY A 337 -9.83 41.09 14.54
CA GLY A 337 -10.30 40.25 13.44
C GLY A 337 -9.53 38.94 13.24
N GLY A 338 -8.29 38.84 13.73
CA GLY A 338 -7.50 37.62 13.72
C GLY A 338 -8.04 36.50 14.62
N GLY A 339 -7.43 35.32 14.53
CA GLY A 339 -7.78 34.09 15.24
C GLY A 339 -8.84 33.26 14.51
N GLN A 340 -9.57 32.44 15.27
CA GLN A 340 -10.63 31.59 14.75
C GLN A 340 -11.94 32.36 14.58
N ARG A 341 -12.57 32.23 13.42
CA ARG A 341 -13.92 32.70 13.09
C ARG A 341 -14.73 31.56 12.50
N SER A 342 -16.06 31.62 12.57
CA SER A 342 -16.89 30.61 11.93
C SER A 342 -18.24 31.15 11.49
N PHE A 343 -18.83 30.51 10.48
CA PHE A 343 -20.21 30.73 10.05
C PHE A 343 -20.91 29.42 9.72
N ILE A 344 -22.24 29.45 9.61
CA ILE A 344 -23.06 28.30 9.23
C ILE A 344 -23.53 28.50 7.78
N PRO A 345 -23.18 27.59 6.86
CA PRO A 345 -23.69 27.60 5.48
C PRO A 345 -25.21 27.49 5.43
N GLU A 346 -25.82 27.81 4.30
CA GLU A 346 -27.26 27.64 4.10
C GLU A 346 -27.65 26.15 4.22
N PRO A 347 -28.81 25.84 4.83
CA PRO A 347 -29.33 24.49 4.83
C PRO A 347 -29.79 24.14 3.41
N SER A 348 -29.28 23.04 2.87
CA SER A 348 -29.85 22.45 1.66
C SER A 348 -30.95 21.48 2.06
N THR A 349 -32.12 21.52 1.41
CA THR A 349 -33.10 20.43 1.51
C THR A 349 -32.56 19.24 0.74
N LEU A 350 -31.68 18.46 1.38
CA LEU A 350 -31.13 17.23 0.81
C LEU A 350 -32.31 16.30 0.52
N GLN A 351 -32.50 15.96 -0.75
CA GLN A 351 -33.50 14.99 -1.12
C GLN A 351 -32.93 13.60 -0.91
N GLU A 352 -33.66 12.80 -0.16
CA GLU A 352 -33.31 11.39 -0.01
C GLU A 352 -33.28 10.69 -1.36
N SER A 353 -32.23 9.90 -1.57
CA SER A 353 -32.01 9.07 -2.74
C SER A 353 -31.67 7.65 -2.33
N LEU A 354 -31.82 6.72 -3.27
CA LEU A 354 -31.40 5.33 -3.10
C LEU A 354 -30.04 5.09 -3.75
N LEU A 355 -29.24 4.24 -3.14
CA LEU A 355 -28.03 3.68 -3.70
C LEU A 355 -28.12 2.15 -3.85
N PRO A 356 -27.87 1.59 -5.05
CA PRO A 356 -27.68 2.31 -6.32
C PRO A 356 -28.96 3.08 -6.73
N PRO A 357 -28.90 4.06 -7.66
CA PRO A 357 -30.07 4.85 -8.06
C PRO A 357 -31.24 3.99 -8.52
N GLY A 358 -32.35 4.03 -7.78
CA GLY A 358 -33.54 3.20 -8.03
C GLY A 358 -33.55 1.83 -7.31
N GLY A 359 -32.47 1.49 -6.60
CA GLY A 359 -32.22 0.17 -6.02
C GLY A 359 -31.56 -0.78 -7.00
N GLU A 360 -30.94 -1.83 -6.47
CA GLU A 360 -30.41 -2.95 -7.24
C GLU A 360 -31.52 -3.97 -7.45
N ASP A 361 -31.67 -4.48 -8.67
CA ASP A 361 -32.64 -5.53 -9.05
C ASP A 361 -31.97 -6.82 -9.57
N PHE A 362 -30.63 -6.85 -9.62
CA PHE A 362 -29.82 -7.99 -10.05
C PHE A 362 -30.16 -8.49 -11.45
N THR A 363 -30.74 -7.67 -12.32
CA THR A 363 -31.10 -8.08 -13.69
C THR A 363 -29.89 -8.13 -14.61
N VAL A 364 -28.94 -7.20 -14.42
CA VAL A 364 -27.76 -7.02 -15.27
C VAL A 364 -26.48 -7.38 -14.50
N SER A 365 -25.65 -8.25 -15.09
CA SER A 365 -24.39 -8.72 -14.52
C SER A 365 -23.17 -8.24 -15.30
N TRP A 366 -22.01 -8.31 -14.66
CA TRP A 366 -20.71 -7.97 -15.26
C TRP A 366 -20.43 -8.89 -16.47
N PRO A 367 -19.84 -8.39 -17.58
CA PRO A 367 -19.19 -7.09 -17.77
C PRO A 367 -20.07 -6.02 -18.43
N ALA A 368 -21.39 -6.10 -18.32
CA ALA A 368 -22.26 -5.07 -18.88
C ALA A 368 -22.01 -3.71 -18.21
N ALA A 369 -22.00 -2.64 -19.01
CA ALA A 369 -21.61 -1.29 -18.55
C ALA A 369 -22.59 -0.65 -17.55
N ASP A 370 -23.82 -1.15 -17.50
CA ASP A 370 -24.89 -0.76 -16.58
C ASP A 370 -25.04 -1.72 -15.39
N SER A 371 -24.14 -2.69 -15.23
CA SER A 371 -24.12 -3.56 -14.05
C SER A 371 -23.48 -2.86 -12.86
N ASN A 372 -24.07 -3.01 -11.68
CA ASN A 372 -23.45 -2.62 -10.41
C ASN A 372 -22.55 -3.72 -9.81
N GLU A 373 -22.39 -4.87 -10.50
CA GLU A 373 -21.53 -5.97 -10.04
C GLU A 373 -20.05 -5.65 -10.29
N ASP A 374 -19.22 -5.66 -9.23
CA ASP A 374 -17.77 -5.76 -9.38
C ASP A 374 -17.39 -7.23 -9.62
N GLY A 375 -17.43 -7.63 -10.89
CA GLY A 375 -17.12 -8.99 -11.31
C GLY A 375 -15.69 -9.43 -11.03
N ASN A 376 -14.76 -8.50 -10.80
CA ASN A 376 -13.37 -8.79 -10.44
C ASN A 376 -13.22 -9.12 -8.95
N ARG A 377 -14.20 -8.78 -8.10
CA ARG A 377 -14.17 -9.01 -6.65
C ARG A 377 -15.40 -9.78 -6.14
N GLY A 378 -16.14 -10.42 -7.04
CA GLY A 378 -17.31 -11.25 -6.74
C GLY A 378 -17.17 -12.65 -7.30
N GLY A 379 -17.72 -13.64 -6.59
CA GLY A 379 -17.80 -15.06 -6.99
C GLY A 379 -19.18 -15.68 -6.78
N ALA A 380 -20.15 -14.93 -6.26
CA ALA A 380 -21.57 -15.32 -6.26
C ALA A 380 -22.22 -15.00 -7.62
N PHE A 381 -23.33 -15.66 -7.94
CA PHE A 381 -23.99 -15.47 -9.22
C PHE A 381 -24.90 -14.26 -9.17
N TRP A 382 -24.51 -13.20 -9.87
CA TRP A 382 -25.29 -12.00 -10.11
C TRP A 382 -25.93 -12.07 -11.49
N GLY A 383 -27.20 -11.70 -11.63
CA GLY A 383 -27.90 -11.60 -12.92
C GLY A 383 -29.23 -12.36 -12.97
N GLY A 384 -30.04 -12.05 -13.98
CA GLY A 384 -31.32 -12.74 -14.18
C GLY A 384 -32.41 -12.37 -13.17
N GLY A 385 -32.25 -11.24 -12.47
CA GLY A 385 -33.19 -10.71 -11.48
C GLY A 385 -32.94 -11.21 -10.06
N GLN A 386 -31.81 -11.85 -9.81
CA GLN A 386 -31.45 -12.35 -8.49
C GLN A 386 -29.95 -12.44 -8.26
N LEU A 387 -29.54 -12.33 -6.99
CA LEU A 387 -28.22 -12.73 -6.50
C LEU A 387 -28.35 -14.03 -5.71
N ILE A 388 -27.60 -15.06 -6.11
CA ILE A 388 -27.61 -16.39 -5.47
C ILE A 388 -26.19 -16.82 -5.07
N PRO A 389 -26.04 -17.72 -4.06
CA PRO A 389 -24.74 -18.20 -3.63
C PRO A 389 -23.92 -18.80 -4.78
N GLY A 390 -22.62 -18.49 -4.80
CA GLY A 390 -21.65 -19.06 -5.73
C GLY A 390 -21.12 -20.43 -5.29
N ILE A 391 -20.08 -20.91 -5.98
CA ILE A 391 -19.53 -22.26 -5.76
C ILE A 391 -18.25 -22.26 -4.89
N GLY A 392 -17.88 -21.12 -4.31
CA GLY A 392 -16.76 -20.98 -3.36
C GLY A 392 -16.00 -19.66 -3.53
N GLY A 393 -14.70 -19.69 -3.19
CA GLY A 393 -13.79 -18.54 -3.33
C GLY A 393 -13.44 -17.84 -2.02
N GLY A 394 -14.00 -18.30 -0.89
CA GLY A 394 -13.67 -17.77 0.43
C GLY A 394 -14.32 -16.42 0.72
N SER A 395 -13.94 -15.83 1.84
CA SER A 395 -14.45 -14.54 2.32
C SER A 395 -13.69 -13.33 1.79
N GLY A 396 -12.61 -13.51 1.00
CA GLY A 396 -11.72 -12.47 0.46
C GLY A 396 -11.25 -11.40 1.46
N ARG A 397 -11.15 -11.76 2.73
CA ARG A 397 -10.77 -10.86 3.82
C ARG A 397 -9.35 -10.31 3.73
N LEU A 398 -8.49 -10.87 2.88
CA LEU A 398 -7.14 -10.40 2.62
C LEU A 398 -7.06 -9.37 1.47
N GLY A 399 -8.18 -8.96 0.89
CA GLY A 399 -8.18 -7.98 -0.20
C GLY A 399 -7.65 -8.56 -1.52
N ASP A 400 -7.20 -7.71 -2.43
CA ASP A 400 -6.62 -8.11 -3.72
C ASP A 400 -5.13 -8.47 -3.54
N LEU A 401 -4.66 -9.55 -4.20
CA LEU A 401 -3.24 -9.87 -4.30
C LEU A 401 -2.74 -9.62 -5.73
N PHE A 402 -1.94 -8.57 -5.89
CA PHE A 402 -1.29 -8.20 -7.14
C PHE A 402 0.24 -8.31 -7.02
N VAL A 403 0.86 -9.10 -7.91
CA VAL A 403 2.32 -9.28 -7.98
C VAL A 403 2.83 -8.77 -9.33
N PRO A 404 3.43 -7.57 -9.38
CA PRO A 404 3.94 -6.99 -10.60
C PRO A 404 5.10 -7.76 -11.22
N ALA A 405 5.37 -7.46 -12.49
CA ALA A 405 6.50 -7.99 -13.23
C ALA A 405 7.83 -7.77 -12.49
N GLY A 406 8.60 -8.85 -12.30
CA GLY A 406 9.94 -8.84 -11.71
C GLY A 406 9.98 -8.83 -10.18
N LEU A 407 8.83 -8.87 -9.50
CA LEU A 407 8.76 -8.99 -8.05
C LEU A 407 8.52 -10.43 -7.60
N SER A 408 9.19 -10.81 -6.50
CA SER A 408 9.06 -12.11 -5.87
C SER A 408 8.50 -11.96 -4.46
N LEU A 409 7.42 -12.68 -4.18
CA LEU A 409 6.72 -12.70 -2.90
C LEU A 409 6.85 -14.08 -2.25
N THR A 410 7.25 -14.18 -0.98
CA THR A 410 7.22 -15.44 -0.22
C THR A 410 6.13 -15.36 0.83
N LEU A 411 5.22 -16.35 0.85
CA LEU A 411 4.11 -16.46 1.80
C LEU A 411 4.31 -17.68 2.71
N SER A 412 4.32 -17.43 4.02
CA SER A 412 4.42 -18.47 5.04
C SER A 412 3.06 -19.11 5.34
N THR A 413 2.95 -20.43 5.29
CA THR A 413 1.73 -21.15 5.69
C THR A 413 1.60 -21.36 7.20
N ASP A 414 2.65 -21.05 7.95
CA ASP A 414 2.75 -21.37 9.38
C ASP A 414 2.56 -20.14 10.24
N ASN A 415 2.99 -18.98 9.73
CA ASN A 415 2.85 -17.69 10.38
C ASN A 415 3.09 -16.57 9.36
N GLN A 416 2.03 -16.09 8.72
CA GLN A 416 2.05 -14.94 7.83
C GLN A 416 1.15 -13.84 8.36
N THR A 417 1.70 -12.67 8.61
CA THR A 417 0.92 -11.50 9.03
C THR A 417 0.68 -10.58 7.84
N PHE A 418 -0.57 -10.15 7.67
CA PHE A 418 -1.01 -9.15 6.71
C PHE A 418 -1.42 -7.89 7.48
N PRO A 419 -0.69 -6.77 7.34
CA PRO A 419 -1.08 -5.51 7.96
C PRO A 419 -2.34 -4.97 7.27
N LEU A 420 -3.21 -4.33 8.04
CA LEU A 420 -4.43 -3.67 7.55
C LEU A 420 -4.23 -2.14 7.39
N THR A 421 -3.00 -1.65 7.62
CA THR A 421 -2.57 -0.24 7.51
C THR A 421 -1.43 -0.04 6.50
N THR A 422 -1.17 1.21 6.11
CA THR A 422 -0.52 1.62 4.85
C THR A 422 0.99 1.41 4.67
N ASP A 423 1.72 0.82 5.63
CA ASP A 423 3.17 1.15 5.73
C ASP A 423 4.20 0.04 5.49
N ASP A 424 3.85 -1.18 5.10
CA ASP A 424 4.82 -2.31 5.18
C ASP A 424 5.34 -2.89 3.84
N GLY A 425 5.19 -2.20 2.71
CA GLY A 425 5.93 -2.53 1.48
C GLY A 425 5.55 -3.86 0.79
N PHE A 426 4.50 -4.54 1.24
CA PHE A 426 3.73 -5.46 0.39
C PHE A 426 2.78 -4.60 -0.45
N LEU A 427 2.66 -4.87 -1.74
CA LEU A 427 1.75 -4.17 -2.68
C LEU A 427 0.27 -4.52 -2.45
N LEU A 428 -0.11 -4.67 -1.18
CA LEU A 428 -1.45 -4.98 -0.70
C LEU A 428 -2.01 -3.69 -0.11
N ASN A 429 -2.73 -2.88 -0.90
CA ASN A 429 -3.39 -1.69 -0.35
C ASN A 429 -4.51 -2.07 0.63
N GLN A 430 -4.53 -1.36 1.75
CA GLN A 430 -5.61 -1.23 2.76
C GLN A 430 -6.57 -2.42 2.82
N VAL A 431 -6.07 -3.53 3.34
CA VAL A 431 -6.89 -4.69 3.64
C VAL A 431 -7.71 -4.36 4.89
N ALA A 432 -8.89 -3.74 4.76
CA ALA A 432 -9.84 -3.76 5.87
C ALA A 432 -10.40 -5.19 5.98
N ASP A 433 -10.32 -5.83 7.15
CA ASP A 433 -10.91 -7.17 7.36
C ASP A 433 -12.41 -7.10 7.05
N ILE A 434 -12.81 -7.66 5.90
CA ILE A 434 -14.20 -7.61 5.44
C ILE A 434 -15.15 -8.36 6.37
N LEU A 435 -14.62 -9.21 7.27
CA LEU A 435 -15.46 -9.86 8.28
C LEU A 435 -15.96 -8.85 9.32
N GLY A 436 -15.20 -7.76 9.58
CA GLY A 436 -15.60 -6.67 10.46
C GLY A 436 -15.96 -7.13 11.87
N ASN A 437 -15.41 -8.25 12.35
CA ASN A 437 -15.74 -8.78 13.68
C ASN A 437 -14.99 -7.94 14.74
N PRO A 438 -15.70 -7.16 15.59
CA PRO A 438 -15.04 -6.38 16.64
C PRO A 438 -14.36 -7.34 17.63
N ASP A 439 -13.11 -7.06 18.01
CA ASP A 439 -12.47 -7.75 19.14
C ASP A 439 -13.18 -7.32 20.44
N PRO A 440 -13.85 -8.24 21.17
CA PRO A 440 -14.54 -7.91 22.42
C PRO A 440 -13.61 -7.56 23.57
N SER A 441 -12.28 -7.75 23.43
CA SER A 441 -11.32 -7.74 24.53
C SER A 441 -10.14 -6.76 24.40
N GLY A 442 -10.02 -6.04 23.27
CA GLY A 442 -8.81 -5.28 22.92
C GLY A 442 -8.71 -3.84 23.43
N PHE A 443 -9.67 -2.95 23.13
CA PHE A 443 -9.49 -1.51 23.38
C PHE A 443 -10.83 -0.83 23.66
N PRO A 444 -11.06 -0.26 24.85
CA PRO A 444 -12.14 0.68 25.02
C PRO A 444 -11.63 2.04 24.51
N ASN A 445 -12.37 2.70 23.62
CA ASN A 445 -12.38 4.16 23.34
C ASN A 445 -11.90 4.68 21.97
N THR A 446 -11.78 3.85 20.92
CA THR A 446 -11.66 4.34 19.52
C THR A 446 -12.77 3.74 18.66
N GLN A 447 -13.31 4.51 17.70
CA GLN A 447 -14.34 4.03 16.76
C GLN A 447 -13.89 2.71 16.11
N GLY A 448 -14.57 1.61 16.49
CA GLY A 448 -14.41 0.27 15.94
C GLY A 448 -13.10 -0.43 16.31
N ASN A 449 -13.18 -1.40 17.23
CA ASN A 449 -12.10 -2.35 17.56
C ASN A 449 -11.79 -3.30 16.39
N PHE A 450 -11.32 -2.77 15.27
CA PHE A 450 -10.87 -3.53 14.12
C PHE A 450 -9.43 -3.99 14.35
N PRO A 451 -9.07 -5.25 14.03
CA PRO A 451 -7.69 -5.70 14.16
C PRO A 451 -6.78 -4.93 13.18
N ASP A 452 -5.58 -4.54 13.59
CA ASP A 452 -4.60 -3.86 12.72
C ASP A 452 -3.88 -4.82 11.77
N SER A 453 -4.05 -6.14 11.97
CA SER A 453 -3.46 -7.18 11.13
C SER A 453 -4.25 -8.49 11.18
N ILE A 454 -4.16 -9.29 10.12
CA ILE A 454 -4.64 -10.67 10.08
C ILE A 454 -3.42 -11.60 10.04
N THR A 455 -3.35 -12.57 10.94
CA THR A 455 -2.27 -13.57 10.95
C THR A 455 -2.79 -14.94 10.52
N ILE A 456 -2.20 -15.49 9.46
CA ILE A 456 -2.45 -16.82 8.92
C ILE A 456 -1.49 -17.81 9.58
N THR A 457 -2.04 -18.87 10.18
CA THR A 457 -1.26 -19.92 10.89
C THR A 457 -1.57 -21.33 10.42
N ASP A 458 -2.54 -21.49 9.52
CA ASP A 458 -3.06 -22.79 9.04
C ASP A 458 -2.95 -22.94 7.51
N GLY A 459 -2.24 -22.03 6.85
CA GLY A 459 -2.03 -22.01 5.41
C GLY A 459 -3.24 -21.58 4.57
N VAL A 460 -4.26 -20.95 5.17
CA VAL A 460 -5.44 -20.44 4.46
C VAL A 460 -5.26 -18.98 4.07
N PHE A 461 -5.36 -18.68 2.79
CA PHE A 461 -5.34 -17.32 2.24
C PHE A 461 -6.66 -17.07 1.51
N GLU A 462 -7.37 -15.99 1.86
CA GLU A 462 -8.68 -15.64 1.29
C GLU A 462 -8.61 -14.25 0.64
N PHE A 463 -8.47 -14.18 -0.69
CA PHE A 463 -8.35 -12.95 -1.47
C PHE A 463 -9.63 -12.62 -2.26
N ASN A 464 -9.75 -11.36 -2.66
CA ASN A 464 -10.76 -10.87 -3.61
C ASN A 464 -10.40 -11.27 -5.03
N SER A 465 -9.18 -10.95 -5.46
CA SER A 465 -8.61 -11.31 -6.75
C SER A 465 -7.13 -11.72 -6.56
N LEU A 466 -6.61 -12.50 -7.51
CA LEU A 466 -5.20 -12.88 -7.56
C LEU A 466 -4.66 -12.68 -8.97
N ILE A 467 -3.72 -11.76 -9.12
CA ILE A 467 -3.06 -11.45 -10.40
C ILE A 467 -1.55 -11.52 -10.20
N VAL A 468 -0.89 -12.37 -10.99
CA VAL A 468 0.57 -12.45 -11.05
C VAL A 468 0.99 -12.09 -12.46
N GLU A 469 1.62 -10.93 -12.61
CA GLU A 469 2.06 -10.44 -13.91
C GLU A 469 3.24 -11.25 -14.47
N SER A 470 3.47 -11.12 -15.77
CA SER A 470 4.61 -11.73 -16.46
C SER A 470 5.94 -11.42 -15.75
N GLY A 471 6.63 -12.46 -15.27
CA GLY A 471 7.90 -12.35 -14.56
C GLY A 471 7.78 -12.10 -13.06
N GLY A 472 6.57 -11.99 -12.52
CA GLY A 472 6.30 -12.03 -11.08
C GLY A 472 6.32 -13.47 -10.55
N SER A 473 6.63 -13.65 -9.26
CA SER A 473 6.64 -14.99 -8.65
C SER A 473 6.12 -14.99 -7.22
N ILE A 474 5.37 -16.04 -6.84
CA ILE A 474 4.95 -16.28 -5.45
C ILE A 474 5.50 -17.62 -4.98
N ARG A 475 6.19 -17.66 -3.85
CA ARG A 475 6.68 -18.89 -3.21
C ARG A 475 5.91 -19.19 -1.93
N PHE A 476 5.42 -20.42 -1.77
CA PHE A 476 4.73 -20.87 -0.55
C PHE A 476 5.59 -21.80 0.29
N GLU A 477 5.78 -21.48 1.56
CA GLU A 477 6.66 -22.21 2.47
C GLU A 477 5.99 -22.53 3.81
N GLY A 478 6.30 -23.69 4.40
CA GLY A 478 5.85 -24.06 5.75
C GLY A 478 5.39 -25.52 5.89
N VAL A 479 4.91 -25.88 7.08
CA VAL A 479 4.42 -27.23 7.41
C VAL A 479 3.00 -27.50 6.91
N ASN A 480 2.18 -26.45 6.78
CA ASN A 480 0.80 -26.56 6.34
C ASN A 480 0.69 -26.53 4.80
N PRO A 481 -0.32 -27.19 4.21
CA PRO A 481 -0.58 -27.04 2.78
C PRO A 481 -1.09 -25.62 2.47
N ALA A 482 -0.64 -25.04 1.36
CA ALA A 482 -1.11 -23.74 0.91
C ALA A 482 -2.52 -23.86 0.31
N ARG A 483 -3.48 -23.15 0.89
CA ARG A 483 -4.89 -23.15 0.45
C ARG A 483 -5.29 -21.71 0.15
N VAL A 484 -5.39 -21.39 -1.13
CA VAL A 484 -5.71 -20.06 -1.64
C VAL A 484 -7.13 -20.05 -2.17
N TYR A 485 -7.95 -19.19 -1.61
CA TYR A 485 -9.35 -18.98 -1.98
C TYR A 485 -9.48 -17.58 -2.54
N VAL A 486 -10.00 -17.49 -3.75
CA VAL A 486 -10.17 -16.22 -4.46
C VAL A 486 -11.62 -16.08 -4.87
N ARG A 487 -12.27 -14.99 -4.47
CA ARG A 487 -13.69 -14.77 -4.80
C ARG A 487 -13.88 -14.50 -6.29
N GLY A 488 -13.14 -13.52 -6.80
CA GLY A 488 -13.08 -13.13 -8.19
C GLY A 488 -12.12 -14.00 -9.02
N PRO A 489 -11.56 -13.45 -10.11
CA PRO A 489 -10.71 -14.19 -11.02
C PRO A 489 -9.30 -14.41 -10.46
N VAL A 490 -8.67 -15.48 -10.93
CA VAL A 490 -7.24 -15.73 -10.81
C VAL A 490 -6.61 -15.65 -12.20
N ASP A 491 -5.58 -14.82 -12.34
CA ASP A 491 -4.77 -14.70 -13.56
C ASP A 491 -3.28 -14.85 -13.25
N ILE A 492 -2.70 -15.96 -13.71
CA ILE A 492 -1.26 -16.23 -13.65
C ILE A 492 -0.72 -16.06 -15.06
N GLN A 493 -0.13 -14.89 -15.36
CA GLN A 493 0.24 -14.51 -16.72
C GLN A 493 1.43 -15.30 -17.24
N ALA A 494 1.64 -15.27 -18.56
CA ALA A 494 2.77 -15.95 -19.19
C ALA A 494 4.11 -15.45 -18.60
N GLY A 495 4.97 -16.38 -18.19
CA GLY A 495 6.25 -16.06 -17.52
C GLY A 495 6.14 -15.79 -16.01
N ALA A 496 4.95 -15.79 -15.43
CA ALA A 496 4.75 -15.79 -13.98
C ALA A 496 4.97 -17.19 -13.37
N VAL A 497 5.35 -17.26 -12.10
CA VAL A 497 5.62 -18.53 -11.40
C VAL A 497 4.95 -18.58 -10.02
N LEU A 498 4.14 -19.60 -9.78
CA LEU A 498 3.78 -20.05 -8.44
C LEU A 498 4.73 -21.19 -8.04
N ASP A 499 5.63 -20.90 -7.12
CA ASP A 499 6.72 -21.78 -6.70
C ASP A 499 6.37 -22.53 -5.40
N LEU A 500 6.23 -23.83 -5.54
CA LEU A 500 6.06 -24.85 -4.50
C LEU A 500 7.16 -25.91 -4.63
N THR A 501 8.30 -25.57 -5.23
CA THR A 501 9.41 -26.51 -5.45
C THR A 501 10.04 -26.93 -4.13
N GLY A 502 10.33 -28.23 -4.04
CA GLY A 502 11.09 -28.75 -2.90
C GLY A 502 12.43 -28.01 -2.76
N ALA A 503 12.87 -27.78 -1.53
CA ALA A 503 14.16 -27.13 -1.31
C ALA A 503 15.34 -27.99 -1.81
N VAL A 504 16.20 -27.41 -2.63
CA VAL A 504 17.41 -28.09 -3.13
C VAL A 504 18.49 -28.13 -2.04
N PRO A 505 19.02 -29.31 -1.68
CA PRO A 505 20.17 -29.40 -0.80
C PRO A 505 21.41 -28.80 -1.45
N ALA A 506 22.23 -28.11 -0.65
CA ALA A 506 23.54 -27.62 -1.09
C ALA A 506 24.47 -28.79 -1.45
N ASP A 507 25.46 -28.52 -2.29
CA ASP A 507 26.52 -29.47 -2.57
C ASP A 507 27.22 -29.87 -1.25
N HIS A 508 27.41 -31.18 -1.06
CA HIS A 508 27.87 -31.75 0.19
C HIS A 508 29.39 -31.85 0.24
N ASP A 509 29.97 -31.36 1.32
CA ASP A 509 31.37 -31.57 1.66
C ASP A 509 31.50 -32.85 2.49
N SER A 510 32.07 -33.91 1.89
CA SER A 510 32.22 -35.21 2.58
C SER A 510 33.16 -35.19 3.79
N THR A 511 33.89 -34.10 4.04
CA THR A 511 34.69 -33.93 5.27
C THR A 511 33.85 -33.52 6.47
N MET A 512 32.61 -33.07 6.25
CA MET A 512 31.68 -32.67 7.30
C MET A 512 31.45 -33.83 8.28
N VAL A 513 31.73 -33.57 9.56
CA VAL A 513 31.68 -34.56 10.64
C VAL A 513 30.25 -35.01 10.89
N ASP A 514 29.34 -34.04 11.07
CA ASP A 514 27.93 -34.32 11.31
C ASP A 514 27.01 -33.44 10.44
N PRO A 515 26.49 -33.99 9.32
CA PRO A 515 25.51 -33.29 8.51
C PRO A 515 24.19 -32.98 9.25
N PHE A 516 23.90 -33.66 10.36
CA PHE A 516 22.66 -33.44 11.12
C PHE A 516 22.66 -32.12 11.90
N THR A 517 23.77 -31.77 12.55
CA THR A 517 23.90 -30.55 13.35
C THR A 517 24.51 -29.37 12.58
N MET A 518 25.29 -29.63 11.52
CA MET A 518 26.02 -28.60 10.78
C MET A 518 25.25 -28.03 9.58
N LEU A 519 24.21 -28.72 9.09
CA LEU A 519 23.36 -28.23 8.00
C LEU A 519 22.02 -27.76 8.54
N THR A 520 21.70 -26.49 8.33
CA THR A 520 20.34 -25.98 8.53
C THR A 520 19.39 -26.71 7.59
N THR A 521 18.24 -27.18 8.07
CA THR A 521 17.16 -27.61 7.20
C THR A 521 16.66 -26.41 6.41
N PRO A 522 16.78 -26.37 5.06
CA PRO A 522 16.18 -25.30 4.31
C PRO A 522 14.68 -25.28 4.58
N VAL A 523 14.09 -24.09 4.57
CA VAL A 523 12.65 -23.96 4.63
C VAL A 523 12.09 -24.60 3.36
N ASN A 524 11.22 -25.59 3.56
CA ASN A 524 10.69 -26.40 2.49
C ASN A 524 9.39 -25.78 1.95
N ALA A 525 9.00 -26.18 0.73
CA ALA A 525 7.71 -25.82 0.18
C ALA A 525 6.57 -26.23 1.13
N ALA A 526 5.46 -25.50 1.07
CA ALA A 526 4.27 -25.75 1.89
C ALA A 526 3.89 -27.24 1.95
N SER A 527 3.96 -27.86 3.12
CA SER A 527 3.69 -29.30 3.36
C SER A 527 4.63 -30.30 2.65
N GLY A 528 5.73 -29.85 2.07
CA GLY A 528 6.76 -30.69 1.45
C GLY A 528 7.57 -31.49 2.48
N GLY A 529 7.85 -32.75 2.18
CA GLY A 529 8.68 -33.61 3.02
C GLY A 529 10.15 -33.23 2.93
N ASP A 530 10.83 -33.11 4.07
CA ASP A 530 12.26 -32.85 4.12
C ASP A 530 13.07 -34.04 3.59
N GLY A 531 14.09 -33.76 2.79
CA GLY A 531 15.08 -34.77 2.39
C GLY A 531 15.89 -35.28 3.58
N GLY A 532 16.18 -36.59 3.60
CA GLY A 532 16.91 -37.26 4.66
C GLY A 532 18.36 -36.80 4.74
N PHE A 533 18.88 -36.61 5.96
CA PHE A 533 20.29 -36.30 6.18
C PHE A 533 21.19 -37.44 5.69
N GLY A 534 22.35 -37.10 5.15
CA GLY A 534 23.37 -38.10 4.85
C GLY A 534 23.98 -38.70 6.10
N GLY A 535 24.64 -39.85 5.97
CA GLY A 535 25.33 -40.49 7.06
C GLY A 535 26.52 -39.66 7.55
N SER A 536 26.71 -39.61 8.86
CA SER A 536 27.86 -38.95 9.49
C SER A 536 29.15 -39.74 9.27
N ARG A 537 30.29 -39.07 9.50
CA ARG A 537 31.59 -39.74 9.55
C ARG A 537 31.70 -40.62 10.79
N SER A 538 32.58 -41.59 10.72
CA SER A 538 32.88 -42.54 11.78
C SER A 538 33.59 -41.83 12.92
N ASP A 539 33.10 -41.98 14.14
CA ASP A 539 33.81 -41.49 15.33
C ASP A 539 34.98 -42.41 15.66
N MET A 540 36.20 -41.95 15.36
CA MET A 540 37.45 -42.63 15.70
C MET A 540 38.15 -42.01 16.91
N ALA A 541 37.52 -41.10 17.67
CA ALA A 541 38.15 -40.35 18.76
C ALA A 541 38.67 -41.23 19.91
N SER A 542 38.08 -42.42 20.11
CA SER A 542 38.57 -43.41 21.08
C SER A 542 39.77 -44.24 20.59
N ASN A 543 40.22 -44.03 19.36
CA ASN A 543 41.25 -44.81 18.69
C ASN A 543 42.45 -43.93 18.27
N ALA A 544 43.34 -43.70 19.23
CA ALA A 544 44.54 -42.89 19.05
C ALA A 544 45.44 -43.35 17.87
N ALA A 545 45.39 -44.65 17.50
CA ALA A 545 46.15 -45.18 16.37
C ALA A 545 45.58 -44.75 15.02
N MET A 546 44.24 -44.66 14.88
CA MET A 546 43.59 -44.22 13.65
C MET A 546 43.59 -42.69 13.52
N VAL A 547 43.44 -41.96 14.63
CA VAL A 547 43.55 -40.49 14.67
C VAL A 547 44.94 -40.03 14.21
N ALA A 548 46.00 -40.74 14.63
CA ALA A 548 47.37 -40.48 14.17
C ALA A 548 47.57 -40.71 12.65
N LEU A 549 46.64 -41.39 11.99
CA LEU A 549 46.63 -41.71 10.56
C LEU A 549 45.55 -40.93 9.81
N THR A 550 45.36 -39.67 10.22
CA THR A 550 44.43 -38.69 9.62
C THR A 550 42.94 -39.01 9.74
N ALA A 551 42.52 -40.02 10.52
CA ALA A 551 41.11 -40.15 10.88
C ALA A 551 40.68 -38.92 11.67
N CYS A 552 39.56 -38.31 11.33
CA CYS A 552 39.09 -37.15 12.08
C CYS A 552 38.53 -37.58 13.44
N GLU A 553 38.88 -36.84 14.48
CA GLU A 553 38.18 -36.90 15.76
C GLU A 553 36.82 -36.23 15.57
N ASN A 554 35.73 -36.96 15.84
CA ASN A 554 34.44 -36.33 16.02
C ASN A 554 34.46 -35.63 17.38
N ASP A 555 34.00 -34.37 17.46
CA ASP A 555 33.89 -33.67 18.75
C ASP A 555 32.96 -34.48 19.67
N PRO A 556 33.45 -35.02 20.80
CA PRO A 556 32.66 -35.87 21.70
C PRO A 556 31.48 -35.13 22.34
N VAL A 557 31.45 -33.80 22.28
CA VAL A 557 30.31 -32.98 22.73
C VAL A 557 29.22 -32.87 21.64
N ALA A 558 29.59 -32.99 20.36
CA ALA A 558 28.68 -32.78 19.23
C ALA A 558 27.98 -34.07 18.74
N MET A 559 28.56 -35.26 18.93
CA MET A 559 27.94 -36.52 18.47
C MET A 559 27.97 -37.63 19.53
N VAL A 560 26.85 -37.84 20.23
CA VAL A 560 26.62 -39.04 21.05
C VAL A 560 26.22 -40.20 20.14
N SER A 561 27.21 -40.87 19.55
CA SER A 561 27.13 -42.02 18.59
C SER A 561 27.01 -41.63 17.11
N PRO A 562 28.03 -41.88 16.26
CA PRO A 562 28.01 -41.56 14.84
C PRO A 562 26.97 -42.40 14.07
N HIS A 563 26.02 -41.75 13.39
CA HIS A 563 25.05 -42.43 12.54
C HIS A 563 25.54 -42.46 11.09
N ARG A 564 26.25 -43.53 10.72
CA ARG A 564 26.85 -43.68 9.38
C ARG A 564 25.86 -44.07 8.26
N GLU A 565 24.65 -44.49 8.62
CA GLU A 565 23.59 -44.75 7.64
C GLU A 565 23.03 -43.42 7.15
N GLY A 566 22.64 -43.37 5.88
CA GLY A 566 21.79 -42.29 5.41
C GLY A 566 20.44 -42.33 6.13
N TYR A 567 19.90 -41.17 6.49
CA TYR A 567 18.56 -41.08 7.05
C TYR A 567 17.51 -41.23 5.96
N LYS A 568 16.40 -41.88 6.30
CA LYS A 568 15.16 -41.85 5.49
C LYS A 568 14.67 -40.40 5.41
N GLY A 569 14.16 -39.99 4.24
CA GLY A 569 13.44 -38.74 4.09
C GLY A 569 12.14 -38.70 4.92
N MET A 570 11.50 -37.53 4.96
CA MET A 570 10.16 -37.38 5.51
C MET A 570 9.10 -37.87 4.51
N GLY A 571 8.03 -38.48 5.03
CA GLY A 571 6.93 -38.97 4.21
C GLY A 571 6.07 -37.86 3.59
N VAL A 572 5.14 -38.28 2.74
CA VAL A 572 4.13 -37.43 2.10
C VAL A 572 3.40 -36.56 3.13
N GLY A 573 3.27 -35.25 2.85
CA GLY A 573 2.64 -34.26 3.72
C GLY A 573 3.43 -33.96 4.99
N ARG A 574 4.73 -34.27 5.00
CA ARG A 574 5.60 -34.18 6.19
C ARG A 574 5.12 -35.06 7.35
N GLN A 575 4.32 -36.09 7.06
CA GLN A 575 3.74 -37.00 8.05
C GLN A 575 4.33 -38.40 7.97
N GLY A 576 5.00 -38.80 9.05
CA GLY A 576 5.56 -40.14 9.19
C GLY A 576 6.59 -40.48 8.12
N LYS A 577 6.71 -41.77 7.78
CA LYS A 577 7.71 -42.32 6.85
C LYS A 577 7.09 -42.89 5.57
N LYS A 578 5.82 -42.60 5.30
CA LYS A 578 5.06 -43.16 4.17
C LYS A 578 5.59 -42.63 2.85
N GLY A 579 6.02 -43.55 1.98
CA GLY A 579 6.52 -43.21 0.65
C GLY A 579 7.86 -42.47 0.64
N ALA A 580 8.48 -42.20 1.79
CA ALA A 580 9.76 -41.51 1.84
C ALA A 580 10.90 -42.35 1.25
N GLY A 581 11.86 -41.67 0.63
CA GLY A 581 13.08 -42.30 0.13
C GLY A 581 13.89 -42.89 1.29
N LEU A 582 14.26 -44.16 1.16
CA LEU A 582 15.17 -44.85 2.06
C LEU A 582 16.57 -44.26 1.97
N GLY A 583 17.20 -44.07 3.13
CA GLY A 583 18.60 -43.65 3.20
C GLY A 583 19.52 -44.80 2.83
N GLY A 584 20.66 -44.46 2.22
CA GLY A 584 21.63 -45.42 1.76
C GLY A 584 22.40 -46.06 2.91
N GLU A 585 22.71 -47.35 2.77
CA GLU A 585 23.40 -48.11 3.79
C GLU A 585 24.85 -47.63 3.99
N LYS A 586 25.34 -47.65 5.23
CA LYS A 586 26.75 -47.47 5.54
C LYS A 586 27.53 -48.63 4.94
N TYR A 587 28.70 -48.35 4.38
CA TYR A 587 29.55 -49.42 3.85
C TYR A 587 31.02 -49.11 4.02
N PRO A 588 31.83 -50.01 4.62
CA PRO A 588 31.48 -51.33 5.12
C PRO A 588 30.71 -51.30 6.46
N ILE A 589 30.05 -52.40 6.83
CA ILE A 589 29.22 -52.49 8.04
C ILE A 589 30.09 -52.41 9.30
N ARG A 590 31.29 -53.04 9.28
CA ARG A 590 32.28 -53.01 10.36
C ARG A 590 33.54 -52.26 9.93
N LEU A 591 33.98 -51.32 10.77
CA LEU A 591 35.20 -50.53 10.58
C LEU A 591 36.38 -51.10 11.37
N PRO A 592 37.63 -50.88 10.89
CA PRO A 592 38.84 -51.31 11.56
C PRO A 592 38.94 -50.74 12.98
N SER A 593 39.40 -51.58 13.91
CA SER A 593 39.55 -51.18 15.31
C SER A 593 40.95 -50.75 15.71
N THR A 594 42.03 -51.07 14.98
CA THR A 594 43.41 -50.67 15.34
C THR A 594 44.42 -50.68 14.19
N ASN A 595 44.41 -51.70 13.32
CA ASN A 595 45.39 -51.86 12.24
C ASN A 595 44.85 -52.71 11.06
N THR A 596 45.61 -52.76 9.97
CA THR A 596 45.36 -53.57 8.76
C THR A 596 45.46 -55.09 8.97
N GLU A 597 45.85 -55.57 10.15
CA GLU A 597 45.82 -57.00 10.49
C GLU A 597 44.41 -57.44 10.88
N THR A 598 43.71 -56.56 11.61
CA THR A 598 42.32 -56.79 12.06
C THR A 598 41.28 -56.56 10.96
N THR A 599 41.65 -55.88 9.88
CA THR A 599 40.80 -55.68 8.69
C THR A 599 40.59 -56.95 7.89
N GLY A 600 41.46 -57.97 7.94
CA GLY A 600 41.20 -59.24 7.25
C GLY A 600 39.96 -59.99 7.79
N ALA A 601 39.54 -59.65 9.01
CA ALA A 601 38.33 -60.16 9.67
C ALA A 601 37.14 -59.18 9.61
N GLN A 602 37.34 -57.98 9.09
CA GLN A 602 36.33 -56.92 8.99
C GLN A 602 36.14 -56.53 7.53
N GLU A 603 34.96 -56.10 7.14
CA GLU A 603 34.51 -56.11 5.74
C GLU A 603 35.12 -55.00 4.88
N VAL A 604 36.32 -54.48 5.20
CA VAL A 604 36.99 -53.41 4.46
C VAL A 604 37.82 -53.99 3.33
N GLY A 605 37.54 -53.56 2.10
CA GLY A 605 38.16 -54.03 0.88
C GLY A 605 39.19 -53.04 0.36
N PHE A 606 40.34 -53.56 -0.07
CA PHE A 606 41.41 -52.80 -0.73
C PHE A 606 41.71 -53.38 -2.10
N ASN A 607 41.98 -52.48 -3.05
CA ASN A 607 42.46 -52.80 -4.39
C ASN A 607 43.90 -52.32 -4.55
N VAL A 608 44.70 -53.11 -5.25
CA VAL A 608 46.07 -52.75 -5.62
C VAL A 608 46.00 -51.65 -6.66
N ASN A 609 46.54 -50.48 -6.33
CA ASN A 609 46.57 -49.33 -7.20
C ASN A 609 47.82 -49.39 -8.10
N ALA A 610 47.70 -49.99 -9.28
CA ALA A 610 48.80 -50.12 -10.24
C ALA A 610 49.16 -48.82 -10.98
N ILE A 611 48.48 -47.70 -10.68
CA ILE A 611 48.60 -46.42 -11.40
C ILE A 611 49.72 -45.53 -10.83
N PHE A 612 50.14 -45.75 -9.58
CA PHE A 612 51.21 -44.99 -8.91
C PHE A 612 52.52 -45.77 -8.90
N ASP A 613 53.29 -45.60 -9.99
CA ASP A 613 54.70 -45.92 -10.20
C ASP A 613 55.18 -47.40 -10.08
N PRO A 614 55.60 -48.05 -11.18
CA PRO A 614 56.21 -49.39 -11.15
C PRO A 614 57.63 -49.46 -10.54
N PHE A 615 58.18 -48.36 -10.01
CA PHE A 615 59.58 -48.29 -9.55
C PHE A 615 59.78 -48.04 -8.04
N THR A 616 58.74 -47.93 -7.23
CA THR A 616 58.84 -48.01 -5.76
C THR A 616 58.46 -49.40 -5.25
N LEU A 617 59.20 -49.92 -4.27
CA LEU A 617 58.98 -51.28 -3.73
C LEU A 617 57.66 -51.45 -2.97
N ASP A 618 56.94 -50.36 -2.72
CA ASP A 618 55.71 -50.33 -1.93
C ASP A 618 54.49 -50.34 -2.87
N THR A 619 53.67 -51.38 -2.75
CA THR A 619 52.43 -51.50 -3.53
C THR A 619 51.36 -50.66 -2.85
N GLU A 620 50.85 -49.60 -3.47
CA GLU A 620 49.77 -48.79 -2.88
C GLU A 620 48.43 -49.54 -2.95
N CYS A 621 47.73 -49.66 -1.82
CA CYS A 621 46.43 -50.32 -1.74
C CYS A 621 45.33 -49.35 -1.29
N ARG A 622 44.36 -49.06 -2.15
CA ARG A 622 43.26 -48.13 -1.85
C ARG A 622 41.94 -48.83 -1.65
N SER A 623 41.17 -48.36 -0.67
CA SER A 623 39.78 -48.72 -0.51
C SER A 623 38.96 -48.06 -1.59
N MET A 624 38.25 -48.88 -2.36
CA MET A 624 37.30 -48.41 -3.37
C MET A 624 35.86 -48.56 -2.88
N MET A 625 35.66 -48.76 -1.58
CA MET A 625 34.35 -48.99 -0.98
C MET A 625 33.52 -47.72 -0.94
N VAL A 626 32.31 -47.81 -1.46
CA VAL A 626 31.33 -46.72 -1.51
C VAL A 626 30.08 -47.07 -0.72
N GLY A 627 29.49 -46.07 -0.08
CA GLY A 627 28.25 -46.21 0.68
C GLY A 627 27.06 -46.43 -0.26
N GLY A 628 25.92 -46.80 0.32
CA GLY A 628 24.64 -46.85 -0.40
C GLY A 628 24.21 -45.44 -0.80
N SER A 629 23.71 -45.30 -2.02
CA SER A 629 23.10 -44.04 -2.47
C SER A 629 21.70 -43.87 -1.91
N GLY A 630 21.31 -42.64 -1.60
CA GLY A 630 19.94 -42.37 -1.18
C GLY A 630 18.94 -42.70 -2.30
N SER A 631 17.82 -43.29 -1.94
CA SER A 631 16.75 -43.60 -2.90
C SER A 631 15.74 -42.45 -3.03
N GLY A 632 15.00 -42.43 -4.14
CA GLY A 632 14.01 -41.39 -4.41
C GLY A 632 12.76 -41.50 -3.53
N GLY A 633 12.18 -40.36 -3.18
CA GLY A 633 10.86 -40.30 -2.56
C GLY A 633 9.76 -40.74 -3.53
N SER A 634 8.63 -41.20 -3.02
CA SER A 634 7.44 -41.57 -3.78
C SER A 634 6.22 -40.77 -3.36
N TYR A 635 5.29 -40.60 -4.30
CA TYR A 635 3.96 -40.12 -4.00
C TYR A 635 2.92 -40.86 -4.84
N ALA A 636 2.66 -40.38 -6.06
CA ALA A 636 1.74 -41.05 -7.00
C ALA A 636 2.41 -42.23 -7.69
N THR A 637 3.69 -42.10 -8.01
CA THR A 637 4.53 -43.17 -8.57
C THR A 637 5.64 -43.53 -7.58
N ALA A 638 6.23 -44.71 -7.80
CA ALA A 638 7.38 -45.15 -7.01
C ALA A 638 8.59 -44.25 -7.22
N GLY A 639 9.41 -44.14 -6.18
CA GLY A 639 10.72 -43.53 -6.27
C GLY A 639 11.69 -44.46 -7.00
N GLY A 640 12.70 -43.86 -7.62
CA GLY A 640 13.83 -44.57 -8.22
C GLY A 640 14.73 -45.21 -7.17
N ILE A 641 15.43 -46.25 -7.60
CA ILE A 641 16.43 -46.98 -6.80
C ILE A 641 17.70 -46.14 -6.69
N GLY A 642 18.27 -46.05 -5.49
CA GLY A 642 19.62 -45.50 -5.29
C GLY A 642 20.66 -46.55 -5.62
N VAL A 643 21.57 -46.25 -6.56
CA VAL A 643 22.58 -47.18 -7.06
C VAL A 643 23.96 -46.78 -6.54
N ALA A 644 24.64 -47.71 -5.87
CA ALA A 644 26.02 -47.54 -5.43
C ALA A 644 26.99 -48.10 -6.48
N PHE A 645 27.96 -47.29 -6.92
CA PHE A 645 28.90 -47.72 -7.95
C PHE A 645 30.34 -47.33 -7.62
N SER A 646 31.22 -48.32 -7.63
CA SER A 646 32.68 -48.21 -7.54
C SER A 646 33.34 -48.65 -8.85
N LEU A 647 34.45 -48.01 -9.22
CA LEU A 647 35.26 -48.37 -10.40
C LEU A 647 35.76 -49.81 -10.38
N ALA A 648 36.08 -50.32 -9.19
CA ALA A 648 36.43 -51.72 -8.97
C ALA A 648 35.29 -52.36 -8.18
N PRO A 649 34.39 -53.14 -8.79
CA PRO A 649 33.20 -53.66 -8.08
C PRO A 649 33.54 -54.69 -7.00
N THR A 650 34.76 -55.23 -7.00
CA THR A 650 35.24 -56.19 -5.99
C THR A 650 36.64 -55.79 -5.56
N SER A 651 36.91 -55.87 -4.25
CA SER A 651 38.24 -55.67 -3.71
C SER A 651 39.17 -56.80 -4.09
N ASP A 652 40.45 -56.50 -4.30
CA ASP A 652 41.45 -57.56 -4.51
C ASP A 652 41.67 -58.34 -3.20
N TYR A 653 41.52 -57.65 -2.08
CA TYR A 653 41.62 -58.22 -0.74
C TYR A 653 40.57 -57.60 0.19
N PRO A 654 39.76 -58.40 0.91
CA PRO A 654 39.70 -59.86 0.92
C PRO A 654 38.86 -60.50 -0.22
N GLY A 655 38.45 -59.78 -1.27
CA GLY A 655 37.55 -60.32 -2.30
C GLY A 655 36.06 -60.03 -2.05
N VAL A 656 35.77 -58.94 -1.34
CA VAL A 656 34.40 -58.48 -1.03
C VAL A 656 33.93 -57.45 -2.03
N THR A 657 32.61 -57.26 -2.16
CA THR A 657 32.06 -56.18 -2.99
C THR A 657 32.56 -54.82 -2.48
N ASN A 658 32.84 -53.90 -3.40
CA ASN A 658 33.12 -52.50 -3.04
C ASN A 658 31.86 -51.62 -3.10
N ASN A 659 30.76 -52.15 -3.64
CA ASN A 659 29.47 -51.47 -3.68
C ASN A 659 28.62 -51.96 -2.51
N ALA A 660 28.02 -51.01 -1.79
CA ALA A 660 26.88 -51.28 -0.93
C ALA A 660 25.70 -51.85 -1.73
N ALA A 661 24.67 -52.36 -1.04
CA ALA A 661 23.44 -52.77 -1.69
C ALA A 661 22.70 -51.55 -2.29
N ASP A 662 22.07 -51.76 -3.45
CA ASP A 662 21.16 -50.77 -4.02
C ASP A 662 20.01 -50.50 -3.05
N THR A 663 19.68 -49.22 -2.89
CA THR A 663 18.67 -48.77 -1.93
C THR A 663 17.31 -48.70 -2.63
N PRO A 664 16.31 -49.51 -2.24
CA PRO A 664 15.00 -49.50 -2.89
C PRO A 664 14.33 -48.12 -2.80
N GLY A 665 13.65 -47.71 -3.87
CA GLY A 665 12.85 -46.49 -3.91
C GLY A 665 11.69 -46.49 -2.93
N GLY A 666 11.15 -45.30 -2.65
CA GLY A 666 9.92 -45.16 -1.88
C GLY A 666 8.75 -45.94 -2.52
N ASP A 667 7.94 -46.58 -1.68
CA ASP A 667 6.77 -47.35 -2.11
C ASP A 667 5.49 -46.49 -2.07
N PRO A 668 4.83 -46.25 -3.23
CA PRO A 668 3.61 -45.46 -3.30
C PRO A 668 2.41 -46.16 -2.64
N ALA A 669 2.45 -47.48 -2.46
CA ALA A 669 1.40 -48.22 -1.74
C ALA A 669 1.34 -47.83 -0.25
N GLU A 670 2.47 -47.43 0.35
CA GLU A 670 2.52 -46.94 1.74
C GLU A 670 1.78 -45.60 1.92
N VAL A 671 1.63 -44.81 0.85
CA VAL A 671 0.95 -43.51 0.87
C VAL A 671 -0.56 -43.68 1.10
N GLY A 672 -1.09 -44.88 0.83
CA GLY A 672 -2.51 -45.21 0.96
C GLY A 672 -3.34 -44.61 -0.16
N LEU A 673 -2.75 -44.44 -1.35
CA LEU A 673 -3.51 -44.09 -2.55
C LEU A 673 -4.22 -45.34 -3.07
N GLU A 674 -5.50 -45.22 -3.37
CA GLU A 674 -6.22 -46.31 -4.04
C GLU A 674 -5.67 -46.48 -5.48
N ALA A 675 -5.60 -47.72 -5.97
CA ALA A 675 -4.98 -48.07 -7.26
C ALA A 675 -5.79 -47.53 -8.43
N ALA A 676 -5.27 -46.62 -9.24
CA ALA A 676 -6.04 -45.87 -10.24
C ALA A 676 -6.86 -46.78 -11.20
N VAL A 677 -8.18 -46.60 -11.27
CA VAL A 677 -9.07 -47.17 -12.31
C VAL A 677 -9.70 -46.06 -13.13
N GLU A 678 -10.05 -46.37 -14.38
CA GLU A 678 -10.48 -45.44 -15.43
C GLU A 678 -11.64 -44.51 -15.06
N ASP A 679 -12.43 -44.80 -14.02
CA ASP A 679 -13.67 -44.11 -13.69
C ASP A 679 -13.65 -43.28 -12.39
N ASN A 680 -12.49 -43.12 -11.75
CA ASN A 680 -12.34 -42.40 -10.47
C ASN A 680 -13.38 -42.79 -9.38
N GLN A 681 -14.08 -43.94 -9.48
CA GLN A 681 -15.05 -44.37 -8.50
C GLN A 681 -14.36 -45.09 -7.33
N GLY A 682 -14.47 -44.53 -6.12
CA GLY A 682 -13.90 -45.10 -4.89
C GLY A 682 -12.54 -44.53 -4.43
N TYR A 683 -12.00 -43.50 -5.12
CA TYR A 683 -10.69 -42.88 -4.83
C TYR A 683 -10.81 -41.68 -3.90
N ASN A 684 -10.93 -41.89 -2.60
CA ASN A 684 -11.14 -40.75 -1.70
C ASN A 684 -9.85 -39.92 -1.51
N ALA A 685 -8.67 -40.54 -1.54
CA ALA A 685 -7.40 -39.84 -1.32
C ALA A 685 -6.94 -38.98 -2.51
N ARG A 686 -7.28 -39.39 -3.75
CA ARG A 686 -6.91 -38.67 -4.99
C ARG A 686 -7.70 -37.39 -5.24
N LEU A 687 -8.82 -37.21 -4.53
CA LEU A 687 -9.63 -35.98 -4.60
C LEU A 687 -8.98 -34.77 -3.89
N LEU A 688 -7.82 -34.98 -3.24
CA LEU A 688 -7.06 -33.94 -2.54
C LEU A 688 -7.91 -33.11 -1.55
N ARG A 689 -8.86 -33.77 -0.88
CA ARG A 689 -9.72 -33.13 0.13
C ARG A 689 -8.90 -32.76 1.37
N TRP A 690 -8.66 -31.48 1.59
CA TRP A 690 -7.89 -30.98 2.72
C TRP A 690 -8.51 -31.37 4.07
N ASN A 691 -9.84 -31.33 4.18
CA ASN A 691 -10.55 -31.64 5.41
C ASN A 691 -10.53 -33.12 5.83
N LYS A 692 -10.10 -34.00 4.93
CA LYS A 692 -9.81 -35.40 5.21
C LYS A 692 -8.30 -35.67 5.37
N GLY A 693 -7.47 -34.62 5.29
CA GLY A 693 -6.01 -34.72 5.34
C GLY A 693 -5.38 -35.31 4.08
N HIS A 694 -6.09 -35.24 2.93
CA HIS A 694 -5.61 -35.85 1.69
C HIS A 694 -4.72 -34.92 0.86
N LEU A 695 -4.89 -33.60 0.99
CA LEU A 695 -4.00 -32.58 0.43
C LEU A 695 -2.66 -32.60 1.19
N ARG A 696 -1.64 -33.20 0.59
CA ARG A 696 -0.35 -33.49 1.22
C ARG A 696 0.78 -33.21 0.24
N GLY A 697 1.88 -32.61 0.68
CA GLY A 697 3.05 -32.41 -0.19
C GLY A 697 3.79 -33.72 -0.49
N GLY A 698 4.75 -33.66 -1.39
CA GLY A 698 5.61 -34.77 -1.76
C GLY A 698 6.47 -35.27 -0.60
N SER A 699 7.02 -36.47 -0.72
CA SER A 699 7.98 -37.03 0.23
C SER A 699 9.42 -36.64 -0.12
N GLY A 700 10.27 -36.59 0.89
CA GLY A 700 11.70 -36.36 0.71
C GLY A 700 12.44 -37.63 0.26
N GLY A 701 13.52 -37.43 -0.50
CA GLY A 701 14.48 -38.48 -0.84
C GLY A 701 15.36 -38.88 0.35
N GLY A 702 15.97 -40.05 0.28
CA GLY A 702 16.89 -40.53 1.32
C GLY A 702 18.27 -39.89 1.23
N GLY A 703 18.98 -39.79 2.35
CA GLY A 703 20.39 -39.37 2.37
C GLY A 703 21.33 -40.49 1.94
N GLY A 704 22.53 -40.16 1.46
CA GLY A 704 23.58 -41.12 1.14
C GLY A 704 24.24 -41.71 2.40
N GLY A 705 24.76 -42.93 2.31
CA GLY A 705 25.50 -43.60 3.39
C GLY A 705 26.98 -43.21 3.45
N GLY A 706 27.59 -43.34 4.62
CA GLY A 706 29.01 -43.03 4.85
C GLY A 706 29.96 -44.21 4.57
N HIS A 707 31.16 -43.91 4.06
CA HIS A 707 32.11 -44.93 3.58
C HIS A 707 33.59 -44.49 3.59
N PRO A 708 34.54 -45.44 3.50
CA PRO A 708 35.98 -45.16 3.57
C PRO A 708 36.67 -45.16 2.20
N PHE A 709 36.04 -44.56 1.18
CA PHE A 709 36.65 -44.50 -0.15
C PHE A 709 37.98 -43.73 -0.09
N GLY A 710 39.00 -44.18 -0.79
CA GLY A 710 40.31 -43.52 -0.83
C GLY A 710 41.21 -43.78 0.37
N ALA A 711 40.76 -44.46 1.43
CA ALA A 711 41.63 -44.91 2.51
C ALA A 711 42.77 -45.77 1.94
N TRP A 712 44.00 -45.56 2.42
CA TRP A 712 45.21 -46.16 1.83
C TRP A 712 46.05 -46.91 2.87
N ALA A 713 46.47 -48.11 2.50
CA ALA A 713 47.47 -48.93 3.18
C ALA A 713 48.63 -49.38 2.27
N ASP A 714 49.76 -49.73 2.88
CA ASP A 714 50.89 -50.36 2.20
C ASP A 714 50.62 -51.84 1.88
N GLY A 715 50.95 -52.24 0.66
CA GLY A 715 51.11 -53.62 0.23
C GLY A 715 52.58 -54.03 0.34
N HIS A 716 52.86 -55.07 1.15
CA HIS A 716 54.22 -55.52 1.42
C HIS A 716 54.71 -56.53 0.36
N ASN A 717 55.74 -56.17 -0.41
CA ASN A 717 56.39 -57.05 -1.38
C ASN A 717 57.40 -58.00 -0.70
N GLY A 718 56.94 -59.18 -0.26
CA GLY A 718 57.83 -60.16 0.40
C GLY A 718 57.57 -61.64 0.13
N SER A 719 56.43 -62.02 -0.44
CA SER A 719 56.16 -63.39 -0.91
C SER A 719 55.02 -63.35 -1.93
N SER A 720 54.63 -64.48 -2.51
CA SER A 720 53.66 -64.63 -3.62
C SER A 720 52.22 -64.13 -3.37
N LEU A 721 52.01 -63.15 -2.50
CA LEU A 721 50.74 -62.52 -2.14
C LEU A 721 50.99 -61.02 -1.95
N ASN A 722 50.63 -60.20 -2.95
CA ASN A 722 50.55 -58.73 -2.86
C ASN A 722 49.41 -58.34 -1.90
N ALA A 723 49.50 -58.70 -0.62
CA ALA A 723 48.38 -58.56 0.31
C ALA A 723 48.26 -57.10 0.79
N CYS A 724 47.14 -56.47 0.48
CA CYS A 724 46.75 -55.15 0.99
C CYS A 724 46.28 -55.16 2.45
N VAL A 725 46.21 -56.34 3.06
CA VAL A 725 45.58 -56.60 4.35
C VAL A 725 46.36 -57.72 5.04
N GLY A 726 46.74 -57.55 6.31
CA GLY A 726 47.49 -58.55 7.09
C GLY A 726 48.63 -57.97 7.93
N PRO A 727 49.39 -58.84 8.64
CA PRO A 727 50.40 -58.47 9.64
C PRO A 727 51.64 -57.71 9.17
N LEU A 728 51.75 -57.52 7.85
CA LEU A 728 52.86 -56.81 7.23
C LEU A 728 52.40 -55.55 6.48
N SER A 729 51.09 -55.28 6.43
CA SER A 729 50.50 -54.07 5.87
C SER A 729 50.30 -53.06 6.99
N ASN A 730 50.41 -51.76 6.70
CA ASN A 730 50.06 -50.68 7.63
C ASN A 730 49.17 -49.66 6.91
N PHE A 731 48.24 -49.04 7.65
CA PHE A 731 47.50 -47.88 7.16
C PHE A 731 48.43 -46.67 7.03
N HIS A 732 48.38 -46.00 5.90
CA HIS A 732 49.06 -44.72 5.64
C HIS A 732 48.14 -43.53 5.92
N ALA A 733 46.88 -43.66 5.48
CA ALA A 733 45.84 -42.68 5.72
C ALA A 733 44.49 -43.38 5.82
N TRP A 734 43.75 -43.07 6.87
CA TRP A 734 42.35 -43.43 6.97
C TRP A 734 41.49 -42.25 6.52
N MET A 735 40.58 -42.54 5.58
CA MET A 735 39.63 -41.57 5.05
C MET A 735 38.25 -42.15 5.22
N ASP A 736 37.33 -41.34 5.70
CA ASP A 736 35.92 -41.66 5.78
C ASP A 736 35.07 -40.44 5.44
N HIS A 737 34.01 -40.70 4.71
CA HIS A 737 33.22 -39.67 4.04
C HIS A 737 31.79 -39.69 4.57
N SER A 738 31.26 -38.51 4.87
CA SER A 738 29.83 -38.34 5.10
C SER A 738 29.06 -38.37 3.78
N GLY A 739 27.81 -38.82 3.85
CA GLY A 739 26.91 -38.85 2.70
C GLY A 739 26.23 -37.51 2.47
N ALA A 740 25.78 -37.28 1.23
CA ALA A 740 24.99 -36.11 0.88
C ALA A 740 23.53 -36.25 1.33
N ARG A 741 22.85 -35.12 1.47
CA ARG A 741 21.43 -35.07 1.84
C ARG A 741 20.52 -35.46 0.68
N GLY A 742 19.38 -36.06 0.97
CA GLY A 742 18.29 -36.23 -0.01
C GLY A 742 17.63 -34.91 -0.41
N GLY A 743 16.97 -34.90 -1.56
CA GLY A 743 16.12 -33.81 -2.03
C GLY A 743 14.81 -33.75 -1.26
N SER A 744 14.27 -32.55 -1.12
CA SER A 744 12.96 -32.31 -0.50
C SER A 744 11.82 -32.54 -1.48
N GLY A 745 10.67 -33.00 -0.98
CA GLY A 745 9.46 -33.15 -1.78
C GLY A 745 8.80 -31.81 -2.12
N GLY A 746 8.09 -31.76 -3.24
CA GLY A 746 7.31 -30.59 -3.67
C GLY A 746 6.14 -30.28 -2.73
N GLY A 747 5.63 -29.05 -2.78
CA GLY A 747 4.58 -28.57 -1.89
C GLY A 747 3.17 -29.08 -2.22
N ALA A 748 2.21 -28.79 -1.34
CA ALA A 748 0.79 -28.98 -1.59
C ALA A 748 0.07 -27.65 -1.73
N PHE A 749 -0.73 -27.55 -2.79
CA PHE A 749 -1.42 -26.34 -3.18
C PHE A 749 -2.87 -26.63 -3.56
N HIS A 750 -3.78 -25.84 -3.01
CA HIS A 750 -5.18 -25.81 -3.39
C HIS A 750 -5.55 -24.39 -3.76
N LEU A 751 -6.03 -24.19 -4.99
CA LEU A 751 -6.54 -22.93 -5.48
C LEU A 751 -8.02 -23.08 -5.86
N THR A 752 -8.86 -22.32 -5.18
CA THR A 752 -10.29 -22.22 -5.50
C THR A 752 -10.60 -20.81 -5.95
N SER A 753 -11.24 -20.66 -7.12
CA SER A 753 -11.80 -19.38 -7.57
C SER A 753 -13.32 -19.46 -7.70
N GLY A 754 -14.02 -18.46 -7.17
CA GLY A 754 -15.46 -18.31 -7.34
C GLY A 754 -15.90 -18.04 -8.79
N LYS A 755 -15.02 -17.48 -9.65
CA LYS A 755 -15.31 -17.23 -11.07
C LYS A 755 -14.48 -18.07 -12.05
N ARG A 756 -13.18 -17.83 -12.11
CA ARG A 756 -12.30 -18.37 -13.15
C ARG A 756 -10.86 -18.47 -12.68
N ILE A 757 -10.19 -19.55 -13.06
CA ILE A 757 -8.74 -19.69 -12.96
C ILE A 757 -8.15 -19.69 -14.36
N THR A 758 -7.23 -18.76 -14.62
CA THR A 758 -6.44 -18.73 -15.86
C THR A 758 -4.96 -18.93 -15.51
N VAL A 759 -4.34 -19.96 -16.08
CA VAL A 759 -2.92 -20.29 -15.87
C VAL A 759 -2.19 -20.25 -17.20
N ASN A 760 -1.57 -19.10 -17.50
CA ASN A 760 -0.68 -18.92 -18.65
C ASN A 760 0.81 -19.04 -18.27
N GLY A 761 1.13 -18.84 -16.99
CA GLY A 761 2.46 -19.05 -16.40
C GLY A 761 2.68 -20.51 -15.94
N VAL A 762 3.42 -20.67 -14.85
CA VAL A 762 3.80 -21.98 -14.29
C VAL A 762 3.34 -22.10 -12.84
N ILE A 763 2.77 -23.25 -12.49
CA ILE A 763 2.61 -23.73 -11.11
C ILE A 763 3.59 -24.88 -10.92
N ASP A 764 4.69 -24.63 -10.21
CA ASP A 764 5.77 -25.60 -10.03
C ASP A 764 5.73 -26.20 -8.62
N ALA A 765 5.22 -27.42 -8.50
CA ALA A 765 5.24 -28.23 -7.29
C ALA A 765 6.18 -29.43 -7.44
N SER A 766 7.26 -29.30 -8.21
CA SER A 766 8.24 -30.37 -8.42
C SER A 766 9.04 -30.68 -7.16
N GLY A 767 9.48 -31.94 -7.07
CA GLY A 767 10.44 -32.37 -6.07
C GLY A 767 11.84 -31.85 -6.38
N SER A 768 12.63 -31.64 -5.33
CA SER A 768 14.00 -31.13 -5.49
C SER A 768 14.99 -32.25 -5.78
N ARG A 769 16.11 -31.89 -6.43
CA ARG A 769 17.18 -32.83 -6.70
C ARG A 769 17.85 -33.33 -5.42
N GLY A 770 18.37 -34.55 -5.43
CA GLY A 770 19.23 -35.07 -4.37
C GLY A 770 20.55 -34.30 -4.27
N GLY A 771 21.14 -34.28 -3.08
CA GLY A 771 22.44 -33.66 -2.83
C GLY A 771 23.55 -34.38 -3.56
N GLU A 772 24.50 -33.59 -4.09
CA GLU A 772 25.66 -34.05 -4.82
C GLU A 772 26.94 -33.69 -4.07
N PRO A 773 28.06 -34.41 -4.26
CA PRO A 773 29.36 -33.99 -3.74
C PRO A 773 29.79 -32.64 -4.32
N ARG A 774 30.51 -31.85 -3.51
CA ARG A 774 31.08 -30.55 -3.87
C ARG A 774 31.96 -30.60 -5.13
N ASN A 775 31.76 -29.66 -6.05
CA ASN A 775 32.54 -29.56 -7.28
C ASN A 775 33.94 -28.93 -7.01
N PRO A 776 35.06 -29.42 -7.60
CA PRO A 776 36.39 -28.82 -7.45
C PRO A 776 36.47 -27.35 -7.84
N ALA A 777 37.11 -26.53 -7.01
CA ALA A 777 37.72 -25.29 -7.48
C ALA A 777 39.08 -25.61 -8.12
N VAL A 778 39.12 -25.73 -9.46
CA VAL A 778 40.30 -25.87 -10.33
C VAL A 778 41.18 -27.12 -10.09
N ALA A 779 41.53 -27.81 -11.19
CA ALA A 779 42.28 -29.06 -11.18
C ALA A 779 43.79 -28.82 -10.91
N ASP A 780 44.23 -29.05 -9.68
CA ASP A 780 45.58 -29.56 -9.45
C ASP A 780 45.46 -31.08 -9.22
N PRO A 781 46.04 -31.93 -10.09
CA PRO A 781 46.01 -33.39 -9.91
C PRO A 781 46.73 -33.88 -8.63
N CYS A 782 47.38 -32.97 -7.90
CA CYS A 782 48.02 -33.25 -6.61
C CYS A 782 47.28 -32.66 -5.40
N ASP A 783 46.17 -31.93 -5.57
CA ASP A 783 45.38 -31.40 -4.46
C ASP A 783 44.22 -32.34 -4.15
N VAL A 784 44.42 -33.19 -3.15
CA VAL A 784 43.43 -34.18 -2.68
C VAL A 784 42.34 -33.44 -1.89
N ASP A 785 41.44 -32.79 -2.62
CA ASP A 785 40.25 -32.18 -2.01
C ASP A 785 39.30 -33.30 -1.53
N TYR A 786 39.42 -33.62 -0.24
CA TYR A 786 38.73 -34.72 0.44
C TYR A 786 37.21 -34.51 0.59
N GLY A 787 36.69 -33.34 0.21
CA GLY A 787 35.26 -33.01 0.29
C GLY A 787 34.40 -33.55 -0.85
N LYS A 788 35.00 -34.23 -1.84
CA LYS A 788 34.37 -34.59 -3.12
C LYS A 788 33.78 -36.00 -3.22
N PHE A 789 33.88 -36.79 -2.15
CA PHE A 789 33.59 -38.23 -2.20
C PHE A 789 32.28 -38.60 -1.53
N ALA A 790 31.38 -37.63 -1.32
CA ALA A 790 30.08 -37.90 -0.72
C ALA A 790 29.23 -38.83 -1.60
N THR A 791 28.68 -39.89 -1.03
CA THR A 791 27.63 -40.67 -1.71
C THR A 791 26.40 -39.77 -1.93
N PRO A 792 25.81 -39.74 -3.13
CA PRO A 792 24.70 -38.85 -3.42
C PRO A 792 23.42 -39.23 -2.68
N GLY A 793 22.58 -38.22 -2.43
CA GLY A 793 21.22 -38.40 -1.92
C GLY A 793 20.21 -38.67 -3.04
N GLY A 794 19.05 -39.24 -2.70
CA GLY A 794 17.95 -39.43 -3.64
C GLY A 794 17.12 -38.15 -3.82
N GLY A 795 16.38 -38.03 -4.92
CA GLY A 795 15.50 -36.90 -5.21
C GLY A 795 14.19 -36.96 -4.42
N GLY A 796 13.61 -35.79 -4.14
CA GLY A 796 12.28 -35.68 -3.54
C GLY A 796 11.17 -35.95 -4.57
N SER A 797 10.01 -36.44 -4.14
CA SER A 797 8.88 -36.62 -5.04
C SER A 797 8.18 -35.28 -5.36
N GLY A 798 7.43 -35.24 -6.45
CA GLY A 798 6.53 -34.12 -6.74
C GLY A 798 5.43 -33.96 -5.69
N GLY A 799 4.81 -32.78 -5.67
CA GLY A 799 3.80 -32.32 -4.73
C GLY A 799 2.36 -32.63 -5.10
N ALA A 800 1.41 -31.87 -4.56
CA ALA A 800 -0.01 -31.99 -4.89
C ALA A 800 -0.60 -30.65 -5.32
N VAL A 801 -1.30 -30.60 -6.44
CA VAL A 801 -1.98 -29.39 -6.95
C VAL A 801 -3.46 -29.69 -7.15
N LYS A 802 -4.31 -28.89 -6.51
CA LYS A 802 -5.76 -28.89 -6.75
C LYS A 802 -6.19 -27.53 -7.29
N LEU A 803 -6.85 -27.51 -8.45
CA LEU A 803 -7.51 -26.34 -9.02
C LEU A 803 -9.03 -26.57 -9.02
N GLN A 804 -9.80 -25.57 -8.59
CA GLN A 804 -11.26 -25.67 -8.49
C GLN A 804 -11.91 -24.35 -8.90
N SER A 805 -12.70 -24.34 -9.98
CA SER A 805 -13.49 -23.17 -10.38
C SER A 805 -14.61 -23.56 -11.34
N ILE A 806 -15.49 -22.60 -11.67
CA ILE A 806 -16.48 -22.78 -12.75
C ILE A 806 -15.77 -22.97 -14.08
N VAL A 807 -14.71 -22.19 -14.32
CA VAL A 807 -13.88 -22.25 -15.52
C VAL A 807 -12.42 -22.34 -15.12
N VAL A 808 -11.73 -23.38 -15.58
CA VAL A 808 -10.27 -23.52 -15.48
C VAL A 808 -9.66 -23.53 -16.87
N ASP A 809 -8.89 -22.50 -17.19
CA ASP A 809 -8.13 -22.39 -18.44
C ASP A 809 -6.64 -22.58 -18.18
N LEU A 810 -6.06 -23.56 -18.87
CA LEU A 810 -4.63 -23.83 -18.84
C LEU A 810 -4.02 -23.49 -20.20
N ALA A 811 -2.89 -22.80 -20.20
CA ALA A 811 -2.08 -22.65 -21.40
C ALA A 811 -1.68 -24.03 -21.94
N SER A 812 -1.66 -24.16 -23.27
CA SER A 812 -1.28 -25.38 -23.99
C SER A 812 0.24 -25.63 -24.00
N THR A 813 0.97 -25.04 -23.07
CA THR A 813 2.43 -25.16 -22.94
C THR A 813 2.73 -26.34 -22.01
N PRO A 814 3.59 -27.30 -22.39
CA PRO A 814 4.04 -28.32 -21.46
C PRO A 814 4.71 -27.71 -20.23
N GLY A 815 4.30 -28.14 -19.04
CA GLY A 815 4.83 -27.61 -17.78
C GLY A 815 4.13 -26.37 -17.24
N THR A 816 2.94 -26.01 -17.76
CA THR A 816 2.04 -25.04 -17.09
C THR A 816 1.78 -25.46 -15.64
N ILE A 817 1.71 -26.76 -15.37
CA ILE A 817 1.75 -27.32 -14.01
C ILE A 817 2.86 -28.38 -13.98
N ASP A 818 3.78 -28.30 -13.02
CA ASP A 818 4.84 -29.29 -12.82
C ASP A 818 4.68 -29.99 -11.47
N VAL A 819 4.47 -31.30 -11.49
CA VAL A 819 4.47 -32.17 -10.29
C VAL A 819 5.49 -33.31 -10.46
N SER A 820 6.55 -33.10 -11.23
CA SER A 820 7.61 -34.07 -11.43
C SER A 820 8.40 -34.32 -10.15
N GLY A 821 8.94 -35.54 -10.03
CA GLY A 821 9.93 -35.83 -8.99
C GLY A 821 11.29 -35.26 -9.35
N GLY A 822 12.03 -34.85 -8.33
CA GLY A 822 13.38 -34.34 -8.48
C GLY A 822 14.37 -35.44 -8.84
N ARG A 823 15.40 -35.09 -9.61
CA ARG A 823 16.45 -36.02 -9.98
C ARG A 823 17.29 -36.46 -8.78
N GLY A 824 17.70 -37.71 -8.70
CA GLY A 824 18.70 -38.13 -7.72
C GLY A 824 20.06 -37.46 -7.94
N GLY A 825 20.81 -37.27 -6.86
CA GLY A 825 22.13 -36.69 -6.92
C GLY A 825 23.12 -37.59 -7.68
N THR A 826 24.17 -37.00 -8.23
CA THR A 826 25.22 -37.74 -8.96
C THR A 826 26.59 -37.55 -8.31
N ALA A 827 27.33 -38.64 -8.12
CA ALA A 827 28.78 -38.58 -7.88
C ALA A 827 29.50 -38.89 -9.20
N LYS A 828 30.44 -38.02 -9.62
CA LYS A 828 31.14 -38.14 -10.93
C LYS A 828 32.62 -38.54 -10.81
N PHE A 829 33.23 -38.45 -9.63
CA PHE A 829 34.66 -38.72 -9.43
C PHE A 829 34.86 -40.11 -8.80
N TRP A 830 35.47 -41.04 -9.56
CA TRP A 830 35.88 -42.40 -9.17
C TRP A 830 34.79 -43.36 -8.61
N ALA A 831 33.56 -42.89 -8.51
CA ALA A 831 32.36 -43.62 -8.15
C ALA A 831 31.16 -42.98 -8.86
N ASN A 832 30.60 -43.62 -9.89
CA ASN A 832 29.40 -43.16 -10.63
C ASN A 832 28.10 -43.47 -9.86
N SER A 833 28.12 -43.32 -8.54
CA SER A 833 26.94 -43.54 -7.71
C SER A 833 25.84 -42.56 -8.11
N LEU A 834 24.60 -43.06 -8.14
CA LEU A 834 23.41 -42.32 -8.56
C LEU A 834 22.35 -42.43 -7.46
N GLY A 835 21.89 -41.31 -6.96
CA GLY A 835 20.69 -41.27 -6.13
C GLY A 835 19.46 -41.65 -6.94
N GLY A 836 18.45 -42.24 -6.29
CA GLY A 836 17.19 -42.53 -6.97
C GLY A 836 16.40 -41.27 -7.30
N ASP A 837 15.78 -41.19 -8.48
CA ASP A 837 14.89 -40.09 -8.86
C ASP A 837 13.58 -40.13 -8.06
N GLY A 838 13.00 -38.97 -7.74
CA GLY A 838 11.71 -38.89 -7.08
C GLY A 838 10.55 -39.34 -7.99
N GLY A 839 9.49 -39.87 -7.39
CA GLY A 839 8.23 -40.15 -8.07
C GLY A 839 7.42 -38.88 -8.34
N ALA A 840 6.47 -38.96 -9.27
CA ALA A 840 5.54 -37.88 -9.58
C ALA A 840 4.53 -37.62 -8.44
N GLY A 841 4.03 -36.40 -8.39
CA GLY A 841 2.99 -35.92 -7.50
C GLY A 841 1.56 -36.15 -8.02
N LEU A 842 0.59 -35.39 -7.52
CA LEU A 842 -0.84 -35.49 -7.89
C LEU A 842 -1.40 -34.15 -8.38
N VAL A 843 -2.20 -34.19 -9.44
CA VAL A 843 -3.01 -33.06 -9.92
C VAL A 843 -4.48 -33.43 -9.94
N ARG A 844 -5.30 -32.54 -9.38
CA ARG A 844 -6.77 -32.58 -9.45
C ARG A 844 -7.27 -31.27 -10.04
N ILE A 845 -8.06 -31.35 -11.09
CA ILE A 845 -8.77 -30.19 -11.65
C ILE A 845 -10.26 -30.46 -11.56
N GLU A 846 -10.99 -29.50 -10.99
CA GLU A 846 -12.45 -29.49 -10.91
C GLU A 846 -12.93 -28.26 -11.68
N ASP A 847 -13.59 -28.50 -12.81
CA ASP A 847 -14.03 -27.51 -13.80
C ASP A 847 -15.50 -27.78 -14.16
N LEU A 848 -16.33 -26.76 -14.38
CA LEU A 848 -17.70 -26.94 -14.89
C LEU A 848 -17.86 -26.53 -16.35
N ALA A 849 -16.81 -25.98 -16.95
CA ALA A 849 -16.81 -25.54 -18.35
C ALA A 849 -16.60 -26.70 -19.34
N GLY A 850 -16.26 -27.90 -18.86
CA GLY A 850 -16.11 -29.10 -19.69
C GLY A 850 -14.67 -29.43 -20.08
N LEU A 851 -13.67 -28.99 -19.30
CA LEU A 851 -12.28 -29.36 -19.50
C LEU A 851 -12.09 -30.88 -19.34
N SER A 852 -11.62 -31.54 -20.39
CA SER A 852 -11.30 -32.97 -20.33
C SER A 852 -9.86 -33.23 -19.93
N ARG A 853 -9.59 -34.40 -19.34
CA ARG A 853 -8.22 -34.86 -19.07
C ARG A 853 -7.32 -34.84 -20.30
N ALA A 854 -7.83 -35.25 -21.47
CA ALA A 854 -7.05 -35.29 -22.70
C ALA A 854 -6.57 -33.90 -23.15
N MET A 855 -7.30 -32.85 -22.79
CA MET A 855 -6.93 -31.46 -23.05
C MET A 855 -5.96 -30.91 -22.01
N ALA A 856 -6.13 -31.26 -20.73
CA ALA A 856 -5.29 -30.75 -19.65
C ALA A 856 -3.92 -31.45 -19.56
N ALA A 857 -3.88 -32.78 -19.77
CA ALA A 857 -2.67 -33.59 -19.53
C ALA A 857 -1.40 -33.12 -20.28
N PRO A 858 -1.45 -32.67 -21.56
CA PRO A 858 -0.27 -32.17 -22.26
C PRO A 858 0.38 -30.93 -21.62
N SER A 859 -0.37 -30.18 -20.81
CA SER A 859 0.12 -28.99 -20.10
C SER A 859 0.74 -29.31 -18.74
N ILE A 860 0.70 -30.56 -18.28
CA ILE A 860 1.11 -30.97 -16.93
C ILE A 860 2.32 -31.90 -17.01
N LEU A 861 3.40 -31.63 -16.26
CA LEU A 861 4.56 -32.50 -16.15
C LEU A 861 4.49 -33.41 -14.91
N PRO A 862 4.97 -34.67 -15.01
CA PRO A 862 5.58 -35.30 -16.20
C PRO A 862 4.54 -35.81 -17.21
N PHE A 863 4.65 -35.46 -18.50
CA PHE A 863 3.72 -35.93 -19.54
C PHE A 863 4.32 -37.02 -20.43
N ASP A 864 3.63 -38.16 -20.55
CA ASP A 864 3.89 -39.18 -21.58
C ASP A 864 2.60 -39.40 -22.39
N PRO A 865 2.55 -39.09 -23.70
CA PRO A 865 1.35 -39.28 -24.54
C PRO A 865 0.96 -40.75 -24.71
N TYR A 866 1.84 -41.69 -24.35
CA TYR A 866 1.59 -43.13 -24.38
C TYR A 866 1.17 -43.70 -23.01
N ASP A 867 1.27 -42.92 -21.94
CA ASP A 867 0.80 -43.31 -20.61
C ASP A 867 -0.68 -42.96 -20.41
N SER A 868 -1.56 -43.95 -20.56
CA SER A 868 -2.98 -43.79 -20.29
C SER A 868 -3.33 -43.80 -18.80
N SER A 869 -2.37 -44.05 -17.91
CA SER A 869 -2.62 -44.24 -16.48
C SER A 869 -3.12 -42.95 -15.80
N LEU A 870 -4.18 -43.07 -14.99
CA LEU A 870 -4.69 -42.00 -14.13
C LEU A 870 -3.82 -41.81 -12.87
N SER A 871 -2.55 -42.21 -12.95
CA SER A 871 -1.70 -42.37 -11.77
C SER A 871 -1.41 -41.06 -11.08
N TRP A 872 -1.36 -39.94 -11.82
CA TRP A 872 -0.94 -38.64 -11.30
C TRP A 872 -1.82 -37.44 -11.72
N VAL A 873 -2.75 -37.55 -12.69
CA VAL A 873 -3.73 -36.48 -13.04
C VAL A 873 -5.15 -37.00 -13.01
N SER A 874 -6.05 -36.22 -12.42
CA SER A 874 -7.50 -36.39 -12.54
C SER A 874 -8.17 -35.06 -12.86
N VAL A 875 -9.17 -35.10 -13.76
CA VAL A 875 -10.00 -33.95 -14.13
C VAL A 875 -11.45 -34.37 -13.97
N ASP A 876 -12.27 -33.50 -13.41
CA ASP A 876 -13.71 -33.69 -13.21
C ASP A 876 -14.45 -32.50 -13.78
N ASP A 877 -15.33 -32.77 -14.74
CA ASP A 877 -16.13 -31.78 -15.46
C ASP A 877 -17.51 -31.52 -14.80
N GLY A 878 -17.79 -32.21 -13.68
CA GLY A 878 -19.06 -32.15 -12.95
C GLY A 878 -20.26 -32.78 -13.67
N GLN A 879 -20.11 -33.24 -14.91
CA GLN A 879 -21.19 -33.82 -15.72
C GLN A 879 -21.10 -35.34 -15.83
N ASN A 880 -19.88 -35.88 -15.76
CA ASN A 880 -19.64 -37.30 -15.92
C ASN A 880 -19.61 -38.04 -14.56
N PRO A 881 -20.59 -38.91 -14.25
CA PRO A 881 -20.57 -39.72 -13.03
C PRO A 881 -19.44 -40.77 -13.01
N LEU A 882 -18.69 -40.92 -14.11
CA LEU A 882 -17.46 -41.71 -14.20
C LEU A 882 -16.18 -40.88 -13.97
N ASP A 883 -16.26 -39.61 -13.60
CA ASP A 883 -15.06 -38.79 -13.28
C ASP A 883 -14.88 -38.56 -11.76
N GLY A 884 -15.79 -39.15 -10.95
CA GLY A 884 -15.82 -39.09 -9.49
C GLY A 884 -17.23 -38.75 -8.97
N PRO A 885 -17.40 -38.42 -7.67
CA PRO A 885 -18.68 -37.99 -7.12
C PRO A 885 -19.17 -36.61 -7.64
N GLY A 886 -18.52 -36.05 -8.68
CA GLY A 886 -18.70 -34.68 -9.16
C GLY A 886 -18.12 -33.64 -8.22
N TRP A 887 -18.14 -32.37 -8.65
CA TRP A 887 -17.88 -31.24 -7.76
C TRP A 887 -18.93 -31.21 -6.65
N VAL A 888 -18.54 -31.68 -5.47
CA VAL A 888 -19.35 -31.54 -4.26
C VAL A 888 -19.10 -30.16 -3.70
N LEU A 889 -20.13 -29.31 -3.71
CA LEU A 889 -20.14 -28.03 -2.99
C LEU A 889 -19.54 -28.23 -1.60
N ALA A 890 -18.48 -27.50 -1.30
CA ALA A 890 -17.79 -27.68 -0.04
C ALA A 890 -18.72 -27.32 1.12
N SER A 891 -18.63 -28.11 2.18
CA SER A 891 -19.51 -27.98 3.35
C SER A 891 -18.80 -27.35 4.55
N GLN A 892 -17.60 -26.82 4.37
CA GLN A 892 -16.74 -26.30 5.43
C GLN A 892 -16.09 -24.99 5.01
N ARG A 893 -15.99 -24.03 5.95
CA ARG A 893 -15.21 -22.80 5.73
C ARG A 893 -13.72 -23.10 5.54
N PRO A 894 -13.00 -22.32 4.72
CA PRO A 894 -13.50 -21.20 3.91
C PRO A 894 -14.12 -21.62 2.56
N ASP A 895 -13.93 -22.87 2.11
CA ASP A 895 -14.39 -23.36 0.80
C ASP A 895 -15.90 -23.16 0.56
N ALA A 896 -16.70 -23.21 1.63
CA ALA A 896 -18.15 -23.05 1.57
C ALA A 896 -18.62 -21.58 1.50
N ILE A 897 -17.69 -20.62 1.52
CA ILE A 897 -18.01 -19.20 1.46
C ILE A 897 -17.95 -18.72 0.02
N SER A 898 -18.95 -17.94 -0.38
CA SER A 898 -18.97 -17.18 -1.64
C SER A 898 -19.49 -15.78 -1.35
N ALA A 899 -19.16 -14.79 -2.19
CA ALA A 899 -19.69 -13.44 -2.02
C ALA A 899 -19.77 -12.72 -3.35
N SER A 900 -20.60 -11.68 -3.46
CA SER A 900 -20.46 -10.68 -4.53
C SER A 900 -20.27 -9.29 -3.96
N SER A 901 -19.45 -8.50 -4.63
CA SER A 901 -19.18 -7.09 -4.30
C SER A 901 -19.83 -6.21 -5.36
N SER A 902 -20.33 -5.05 -4.94
CA SER A 902 -20.75 -4.02 -5.87
C SER A 902 -19.58 -3.11 -6.28
N CYS A 903 -19.73 -2.46 -7.42
CA CYS A 903 -18.89 -1.34 -7.81
C CYS A 903 -19.01 -0.20 -6.79
N TRP A 904 -18.05 0.73 -6.79
CA TRP A 904 -18.25 1.98 -6.09
C TRP A 904 -19.42 2.76 -6.70
N MET A 905 -20.23 3.39 -5.86
CA MET A 905 -21.45 4.07 -6.28
C MET A 905 -21.66 5.38 -5.52
N LYS A 906 -22.22 6.35 -6.23
CA LYS A 906 -22.77 7.60 -5.70
C LYS A 906 -23.97 8.05 -6.56
N PRO A 907 -24.86 8.91 -6.04
CA PRO A 907 -25.93 9.48 -6.82
C PRO A 907 -25.38 10.35 -7.97
N PRO A 908 -26.16 10.57 -9.05
CA PRO A 908 -25.75 11.45 -10.13
C PRO A 908 -25.63 12.90 -9.62
N GLY A 909 -24.54 13.58 -10.00
CA GLY A 909 -24.27 14.96 -9.60
C GLY A 909 -22.86 15.16 -9.05
N SER A 910 -22.57 16.40 -8.66
CA SER A 910 -21.35 16.72 -7.89
C SER A 910 -21.70 16.55 -6.42
N ILE A 911 -21.36 15.39 -5.87
CA ILE A 911 -21.65 15.04 -4.46
C ILE A 911 -20.39 15.25 -3.65
N LEU A 912 -20.48 16.12 -2.65
CA LEU A 912 -19.41 16.42 -1.71
C LEU A 912 -19.34 15.35 -0.62
N SER A 913 -20.49 14.92 -0.10
CA SER A 913 -20.59 13.88 0.94
C SER A 913 -21.89 13.08 0.82
N LEU A 914 -21.86 11.83 1.29
CA LEU A 914 -23.03 10.97 1.45
C LEU A 914 -23.34 10.84 2.93
N TYR A 915 -24.49 11.36 3.35
CA TYR A 915 -25.03 11.05 4.66
C TYR A 915 -25.96 9.85 4.57
N PHE A 916 -25.65 8.77 5.27
CA PHE A 916 -26.42 7.53 5.28
C PHE A 916 -27.54 7.62 6.32
N VAL A 917 -28.77 7.35 5.90
CA VAL A 917 -29.94 7.46 6.79
C VAL A 917 -29.93 6.31 7.81
N GLU A 918 -30.15 6.62 9.09
CA GLU A 918 -30.35 5.63 10.15
C GLU A 918 -31.71 4.94 10.02
N ASP A 919 -31.92 3.83 10.74
CA ASP A 919 -33.26 3.25 10.81
C ASP A 919 -34.23 4.17 11.56
N GLU A 920 -35.35 4.52 10.93
CA GLU A 920 -36.38 5.37 11.54
C GLU A 920 -37.33 4.58 12.44
N ALA A 921 -37.33 3.25 12.31
CA ALA A 921 -38.18 2.34 13.05
C ALA A 921 -37.37 1.14 13.58
N ASP A 922 -37.96 0.41 14.51
CA ASP A 922 -37.36 -0.80 15.06
C ASP A 922 -37.09 -1.83 13.94
N PRO A 923 -35.86 -2.35 13.81
CA PRO A 923 -35.46 -3.21 12.70
C PRO A 923 -36.08 -4.62 12.73
N ASN A 924 -36.87 -4.95 13.75
CA ASN A 924 -37.58 -6.23 13.86
C ASN A 924 -39.08 -6.09 13.62
N THR A 925 -39.66 -4.98 14.07
CA THR A 925 -41.11 -4.78 14.13
C THR A 925 -41.60 -3.62 13.28
N GLY A 926 -40.71 -2.76 12.81
CA GLY A 926 -41.00 -1.63 11.95
C GLY A 926 -41.20 -2.00 10.48
N PRO A 927 -41.83 -1.13 9.67
CA PRO A 927 -41.93 -1.30 8.22
C PRO A 927 -40.55 -1.35 7.53
N ALA A 928 -40.37 -2.28 6.60
CA ALA A 928 -39.13 -2.44 5.82
C ALA A 928 -38.67 -1.17 5.07
N ALA A 929 -39.62 -0.29 4.68
CA ALA A 929 -39.34 0.98 3.99
C ALA A 929 -38.77 2.07 4.91
N GLN A 930 -38.83 1.89 6.23
CA GLN A 930 -38.30 2.83 7.23
C GLN A 930 -36.89 2.43 7.71
N MET A 931 -36.30 1.39 7.12
CA MET A 931 -34.91 1.00 7.39
C MET A 931 -33.97 1.92 6.61
N GLY A 932 -32.79 2.22 7.16
CA GLY A 932 -31.75 2.97 6.45
C GLY A 932 -31.19 2.25 5.23
N TRP A 933 -31.26 0.91 5.25
CA TRP A 933 -30.99 0.03 4.12
C TRP A 933 -31.79 -1.26 4.26
N ASN A 934 -32.03 -1.95 3.15
CA ASN A 934 -32.66 -3.26 3.16
C ASN A 934 -32.37 -4.06 1.89
N MET A 935 -32.70 -5.35 1.94
CA MET A 935 -32.77 -6.21 0.77
C MET A 935 -33.92 -7.20 0.92
N ASN A 936 -34.40 -7.74 -0.18
CA ASN A 936 -35.48 -8.71 -0.18
C ASN A 936 -34.95 -10.11 -0.49
N LEU A 937 -35.37 -11.08 0.31
CA LEU A 937 -35.05 -12.48 0.17
C LEU A 937 -36.23 -13.22 -0.49
N LEU A 938 -35.91 -14.03 -1.49
CA LEU A 938 -36.83 -15.03 -2.05
C LEU A 938 -36.84 -16.25 -1.13
N TYR A 939 -37.75 -16.27 -0.16
CA TYR A 939 -37.81 -17.28 0.90
C TYR A 939 -38.78 -18.42 0.55
N ASN A 940 -38.30 -19.66 0.61
CA ASN A 940 -39.08 -20.86 0.38
C ASN A 940 -39.72 -21.37 1.68
N THR A 941 -41.04 -21.24 1.77
CA THR A 941 -41.84 -21.65 2.94
C THR A 941 -42.13 -23.16 3.01
N GLY A 942 -41.64 -23.94 2.04
CA GLY A 942 -42.04 -25.32 1.80
C GLY A 942 -43.38 -25.47 1.06
N SER A 943 -44.18 -24.40 0.97
CA SER A 943 -45.42 -24.33 0.18
C SER A 943 -45.30 -23.49 -1.10
N GLY A 944 -44.15 -22.84 -1.28
CA GLY A 944 -43.82 -21.93 -2.37
C GLY A 944 -42.88 -20.81 -1.91
N THR A 945 -42.35 -20.09 -2.89
CA THR A 945 -41.45 -18.94 -2.70
C THR A 945 -42.24 -17.68 -2.43
N VAL A 946 -41.83 -16.93 -1.41
CA VAL A 946 -42.40 -15.62 -1.05
C VAL A 946 -41.27 -14.62 -0.81
N THR A 947 -41.50 -13.36 -1.13
CA THR A 947 -40.54 -12.30 -0.83
C THR A 947 -40.69 -11.86 0.63
N ILE A 948 -39.59 -11.85 1.38
CA ILE A 948 -39.52 -11.29 2.73
C ILE A 948 -38.37 -10.27 2.82
N PRO A 949 -38.51 -9.18 3.59
CA PRO A 949 -37.41 -8.26 3.80
C PRO A 949 -36.35 -8.86 4.74
N PHE A 950 -35.08 -8.51 4.52
CA PHE A 950 -33.97 -8.88 5.39
C PHE A 950 -34.09 -8.19 6.75
N ARG A 951 -34.52 -6.92 6.74
CA ARG A 951 -34.72 -6.05 7.91
C ARG A 951 -36.16 -5.55 7.97
N GLY A 952 -36.70 -5.38 9.16
CA GLY A 952 -38.08 -4.99 9.40
C GLY A 952 -39.07 -6.15 9.42
N PHE A 953 -40.33 -5.79 9.63
CA PHE A 953 -41.43 -6.72 9.87
C PHE A 953 -41.74 -7.60 8.65
N ASN A 954 -41.97 -8.88 8.93
CA ASN A 954 -42.45 -9.86 7.95
C ASN A 954 -43.40 -10.87 8.63
N ASN A 955 -44.22 -11.56 7.84
CA ASN A 955 -45.22 -12.51 8.34
C ASN A 955 -44.75 -13.98 8.37
N GLN A 956 -43.52 -14.26 7.94
CA GLN A 956 -43.02 -15.64 7.78
C GLN A 956 -42.12 -16.07 8.93
N LEU A 957 -41.39 -15.12 9.53
CA LEU A 957 -40.46 -15.32 10.63
C LEU A 957 -40.95 -14.56 11.88
N PRO A 958 -40.60 -15.00 13.09
CA PRO A 958 -40.95 -14.30 14.33
C PRO A 958 -40.30 -12.92 14.46
N ASN A 959 -39.12 -12.75 13.87
CA ASN A 959 -38.33 -11.52 13.82
C ASN A 959 -37.90 -11.23 12.37
N SER A 960 -37.19 -10.13 12.15
CA SER A 960 -36.47 -9.92 10.88
C SER A 960 -35.42 -11.02 10.64
N TRP A 961 -35.04 -11.24 9.39
CA TRP A 961 -34.02 -12.24 9.05
C TRP A 961 -32.71 -11.98 9.79
N GLU A 962 -32.24 -10.73 9.78
CA GLU A 962 -31.01 -10.30 10.44
C GLU A 962 -30.99 -10.65 11.93
N ASN A 963 -32.11 -10.42 12.63
CA ASN A 963 -32.18 -10.69 14.08
C ASN A 963 -32.39 -12.17 14.41
N GLU A 964 -33.07 -12.92 13.54
CA GLU A 964 -33.30 -14.36 13.72
C GLU A 964 -32.01 -15.17 13.50
N PHE A 965 -31.21 -14.80 12.50
CA PHE A 965 -30.05 -15.58 12.07
C PHE A 965 -28.69 -14.90 12.28
N GLY A 966 -28.69 -13.64 12.72
CA GLY A 966 -27.48 -12.87 13.02
C GLY A 966 -26.88 -12.16 11.81
N LYS A 967 -25.76 -11.45 12.05
CA LYS A 967 -25.05 -10.61 11.07
C LYS A 967 -23.54 -10.85 10.99
N SER A 968 -23.03 -11.87 11.69
CA SER A 968 -21.61 -12.18 11.79
C SER A 968 -21.29 -13.50 11.12
N LEU A 969 -20.20 -13.52 10.33
CA LEU A 969 -19.65 -14.75 9.79
C LEU A 969 -19.02 -15.57 10.93
N GLY A 970 -19.20 -16.88 10.87
CA GLY A 970 -18.58 -17.79 11.82
C GLY A 970 -17.07 -17.83 11.64
N THR A 971 -16.33 -18.05 12.73
CA THR A 971 -14.90 -18.33 12.67
C THR A 971 -14.65 -19.79 12.26
N GLN A 972 -13.46 -20.07 11.73
CA GLN A 972 -13.04 -21.44 11.42
C GLN A 972 -12.97 -22.25 12.73
N GLY A 973 -13.78 -23.31 12.84
CA GLY A 973 -13.89 -24.13 14.05
C GLY A 973 -14.74 -23.51 15.18
N GLY A 974 -15.41 -22.38 14.92
CA GLY A 974 -16.25 -21.69 15.90
C GLY A 974 -17.46 -22.50 16.36
N THR A 975 -17.75 -22.45 17.66
CA THR A 975 -18.94 -23.06 18.30
C THR A 975 -20.14 -22.11 18.35
N VAL A 976 -20.05 -20.94 17.69
CA VAL A 976 -21.07 -19.89 17.69
C VAL A 976 -21.87 -19.96 16.39
N ALA A 977 -23.19 -19.78 16.46
CA ALA A 977 -24.05 -19.78 15.29
C ALA A 977 -23.63 -18.66 14.32
N ALA A 978 -23.24 -19.04 13.11
CA ALA A 978 -22.88 -18.12 12.04
C ALA A 978 -24.11 -17.69 11.24
N ALA A 979 -24.11 -16.46 10.77
CA ALA A 979 -25.14 -15.96 9.89
C ALA A 979 -25.00 -16.60 8.48
N PRO A 980 -26.10 -17.06 7.85
CA PRO A 980 -26.08 -17.62 6.51
C PRO A 980 -25.82 -16.58 5.40
N ILE A 981 -26.19 -15.32 5.68
CA ILE A 981 -26.01 -14.19 4.78
C ILE A 981 -25.44 -13.04 5.62
N VAL A 982 -24.36 -12.43 5.15
CA VAL A 982 -23.70 -11.30 5.80
C VAL A 982 -23.49 -10.17 4.82
N VAL A 983 -23.88 -8.96 5.22
CA VAL A 983 -23.76 -7.75 4.41
C VAL A 983 -22.76 -6.80 5.07
N ARG A 984 -21.91 -6.17 4.27
CA ARG A 984 -20.94 -5.17 4.72
C ARG A 984 -20.88 -4.00 3.77
N PHE A 985 -20.56 -2.83 4.31
CA PHE A 985 -20.49 -1.56 3.59
C PHE A 985 -19.11 -0.93 3.76
N GLN A 986 -18.66 -0.22 2.75
CA GLN A 986 -17.41 0.53 2.80
C GLN A 986 -17.61 1.89 2.13
N GLY A 987 -17.03 2.93 2.70
CA GLY A 987 -17.00 4.28 2.16
C GLY A 987 -15.63 4.64 1.59
N ALA A 988 -15.61 5.63 0.71
CA ALA A 988 -14.38 6.29 0.24
C ALA A 988 -14.68 7.74 -0.19
N LEU A 989 -13.64 8.54 -0.33
CA LEU A 989 -13.72 9.88 -0.92
C LEU A 989 -13.18 9.84 -2.35
N ALA A 990 -13.92 10.37 -3.32
CA ALA A 990 -13.47 10.57 -4.69
C ALA A 990 -13.54 12.03 -5.13
N THR A 991 -12.53 12.46 -5.86
CA THR A 991 -12.35 13.85 -6.35
C THR A 991 -12.89 14.07 -7.76
N ALA A 992 -13.18 12.99 -8.49
CA ALA A 992 -13.68 13.04 -9.86
C ALA A 992 -14.69 11.92 -10.12
N THR A 993 -15.44 12.05 -11.22
CA THR A 993 -16.32 10.99 -11.73
C THR A 993 -15.59 10.18 -12.78
N GLU A 994 -15.53 8.87 -12.59
CA GLU A 994 -14.87 7.91 -13.47
C GLU A 994 -15.61 6.57 -13.48
N ASP A 995 -15.06 5.55 -14.15
CA ASP A 995 -15.60 4.20 -14.10
C ASP A 995 -15.34 3.56 -12.73
N TYR A 996 -16.35 3.62 -11.87
CA TYR A 996 -16.29 3.16 -10.51
C TYR A 996 -16.30 1.62 -10.34
N CYS A 997 -16.48 0.86 -11.42
CA CYS A 997 -16.37 -0.60 -11.42
C CYS A 997 -14.94 -1.10 -11.65
N ASN A 998 -14.09 -0.31 -12.31
CA ASN A 998 -12.72 -0.71 -12.70
C ASN A 998 -11.63 0.08 -11.97
N LEU A 999 -11.90 0.48 -10.72
CA LEU A 999 -10.92 1.21 -9.90
C LEU A 999 -9.85 0.26 -9.36
N ASP A 1000 -8.60 0.55 -9.69
CA ASP A 1000 -7.44 0.00 -9.00
C ASP A 1000 -7.04 0.94 -7.87
N LEU A 1001 -7.35 0.57 -6.62
CA LEU A 1001 -7.00 1.36 -5.45
C LEU A 1001 -5.47 1.54 -5.28
N ASN A 1002 -4.63 0.83 -6.06
CA ASN A 1002 -3.18 0.99 -6.10
C ASN A 1002 -2.70 2.05 -7.10
N ASP A 1003 -3.55 2.50 -8.02
CA ASP A 1003 -3.19 3.53 -8.97
C ASP A 1003 -3.33 4.92 -8.32
N THR A 1004 -2.20 5.59 -8.17
CA THR A 1004 -2.14 7.00 -7.70
C THR A 1004 -2.87 7.98 -8.61
N SER A 1005 -3.31 7.54 -9.79
CA SER A 1005 -4.12 8.29 -10.74
C SER A 1005 -5.64 8.10 -10.58
N THR A 1006 -6.10 7.21 -9.68
CA THR A 1006 -7.54 7.07 -9.39
C THR A 1006 -8.12 8.32 -8.79
N SER A 1007 -9.43 8.50 -8.97
CA SER A 1007 -10.16 9.59 -8.33
C SER A 1007 -10.31 9.42 -6.81
N ILE A 1008 -10.15 8.19 -6.29
CA ILE A 1008 -10.24 7.91 -4.86
C ILE A 1008 -9.04 8.51 -4.13
N VAL A 1009 -9.31 9.32 -3.11
CA VAL A 1009 -8.28 9.97 -2.30
C VAL A 1009 -7.53 8.90 -1.50
N PRO A 1010 -6.19 8.81 -1.63
CA PRO A 1010 -5.40 7.86 -0.85
C PRO A 1010 -5.65 8.03 0.65
N GLY A 1011 -5.84 6.93 1.38
CA GLY A 1011 -6.15 6.97 2.81
C GLY A 1011 -7.62 7.17 3.17
N SER A 1012 -8.50 7.49 2.20
CA SER A 1012 -9.91 7.79 2.49
C SER A 1012 -10.84 6.58 2.56
N VAL A 1013 -10.36 5.39 2.19
CA VAL A 1013 -11.19 4.17 2.22
C VAL A 1013 -11.43 3.75 3.67
N THR A 1014 -12.69 3.68 4.06
CA THR A 1014 -13.07 3.30 5.43
C THR A 1014 -12.87 1.80 5.67
N PRO A 1015 -12.83 1.35 6.92
CA PRO A 1015 -13.09 -0.05 7.25
C PRO A 1015 -14.47 -0.52 6.77
N TRP A 1016 -14.64 -1.85 6.68
CA TRP A 1016 -15.94 -2.46 6.41
C TRP A 1016 -16.82 -2.41 7.67
N VAL A 1017 -18.03 -1.87 7.53
CA VAL A 1017 -19.02 -1.75 8.60
C VAL A 1017 -20.24 -2.63 8.33
N ASP A 1018 -20.99 -2.99 9.37
CA ASP A 1018 -22.20 -3.82 9.26
C ASP A 1018 -23.49 -3.00 9.02
N HIS A 1019 -23.43 -1.69 9.23
CA HIS A 1019 -24.51 -0.76 8.93
C HIS A 1019 -23.96 0.50 8.25
N PRO A 1020 -24.53 0.97 7.12
CA PRO A 1020 -23.99 2.08 6.35
C PRO A 1020 -23.99 3.40 7.14
N ALA A 1021 -24.93 3.60 8.09
CA ALA A 1021 -24.94 4.80 8.92
C ALA A 1021 -23.70 4.96 9.83
N LEU A 1022 -22.97 3.87 10.12
CA LEU A 1022 -21.67 3.96 10.79
C LEU A 1022 -20.63 4.70 9.95
N LEU A 1023 -20.80 4.76 8.63
CA LEU A 1023 -19.93 5.52 7.73
C LEU A 1023 -20.03 7.04 7.95
N ASN A 1024 -21.13 7.53 8.54
CA ASN A 1024 -21.29 8.95 8.88
C ASN A 1024 -20.28 9.43 9.93
N GLY A 1025 -19.69 8.51 10.71
CA GLY A 1025 -18.72 8.85 11.75
C GLY A 1025 -17.29 9.02 11.25
N PHE A 1026 -17.00 8.77 9.97
CA PHE A 1026 -15.66 8.88 9.40
C PHE A 1026 -15.39 10.28 8.85
N LEU A 1027 -14.15 10.74 9.00
CA LEU A 1027 -13.72 12.08 8.59
C LEU A 1027 -12.51 11.98 7.65
N PRO A 1028 -12.54 12.63 6.47
CA PRO A 1028 -13.70 13.31 5.88
C PRO A 1028 -14.85 12.34 5.58
N PRO A 1029 -16.11 12.81 5.58
CA PRO A 1029 -17.26 11.95 5.29
C PRO A 1029 -17.15 11.40 3.86
N PRO A 1030 -17.46 10.11 3.64
CA PRO A 1030 -17.31 9.50 2.32
C PRO A 1030 -18.34 10.07 1.34
N ASN A 1031 -17.97 10.11 0.06
CA ASN A 1031 -18.87 10.51 -1.03
C ASN A 1031 -19.09 9.39 -2.06
N LEU A 1032 -18.47 8.23 -1.84
CA LEU A 1032 -18.69 6.97 -2.51
C LEU A 1032 -19.02 5.91 -1.47
N MET A 1033 -19.80 4.91 -1.89
CA MET A 1033 -19.98 3.69 -1.12
C MET A 1033 -19.84 2.46 -2.00
N ARG A 1034 -19.58 1.31 -1.38
CA ARG A 1034 -19.81 -0.01 -1.98
C ARG A 1034 -20.30 -0.97 -0.90
N TYR A 1035 -20.80 -2.12 -1.33
CA TYR A 1035 -21.25 -3.18 -0.44
C TYR A 1035 -20.77 -4.55 -0.91
N VAL A 1036 -20.74 -5.51 0.02
CA VAL A 1036 -20.54 -6.93 -0.26
C VAL A 1036 -21.65 -7.74 0.39
N ILE A 1037 -22.12 -8.78 -0.29
CA ILE A 1037 -23.05 -9.77 0.25
C ILE A 1037 -22.34 -11.13 0.23
N ILE A 1038 -22.18 -11.71 1.41
CA ILE A 1038 -21.44 -12.95 1.66
C ILE A 1038 -22.43 -14.05 2.03
N PHE A 1039 -22.31 -15.20 1.38
CA PHE A 1039 -23.10 -16.41 1.63
C PHE A 1039 -22.25 -17.48 2.27
N ASP A 1040 -22.79 -18.12 3.31
CA ASP A 1040 -22.14 -19.20 4.02
C ASP A 1040 -22.88 -20.54 3.79
N ASN A 1041 -22.31 -21.40 2.94
CA ASN A 1041 -22.82 -22.75 2.69
C ASN A 1041 -22.26 -23.81 3.66
N THR A 1042 -21.74 -23.40 4.83
CA THR A 1042 -21.19 -24.34 5.81
C THR A 1042 -22.26 -25.29 6.35
N ARG A 1043 -21.90 -26.58 6.43
CA ARG A 1043 -22.73 -27.65 6.96
C ARG A 1043 -21.87 -28.64 7.73
N VAL A 1044 -21.57 -28.31 8.99
CA VAL A 1044 -20.80 -29.11 9.94
C VAL A 1044 -21.64 -29.39 11.19
N ALA A 1045 -21.37 -30.47 11.91
CA ALA A 1045 -22.07 -30.78 13.15
C ALA A 1045 -21.92 -29.62 14.16
N GLY A 1046 -23.03 -28.97 14.51
CA GLY A 1046 -23.06 -27.80 15.41
C GLY A 1046 -23.03 -26.43 14.72
N ASP A 1047 -22.80 -26.38 13.41
CA ASP A 1047 -22.72 -25.15 12.60
C ASP A 1047 -23.28 -25.40 11.19
N ILE A 1048 -24.53 -25.02 10.98
CA ILE A 1048 -25.34 -25.40 9.81
C ILE A 1048 -26.00 -24.21 9.06
N PRO A 1049 -25.32 -23.09 8.78
CA PRO A 1049 -25.88 -21.97 8.01
C PRO A 1049 -26.52 -22.42 6.69
N LYS A 1050 -25.95 -23.43 6.04
CA LYS A 1050 -26.51 -24.01 4.81
C LYS A 1050 -27.96 -24.46 4.94
N GLN A 1051 -28.36 -25.06 6.07
CA GLN A 1051 -29.75 -25.53 6.22
C GLN A 1051 -30.76 -24.38 6.24
N ILE A 1052 -30.32 -23.21 6.70
CA ILE A 1052 -31.10 -21.98 6.71
C ILE A 1052 -31.04 -21.36 5.31
N LEU A 1053 -29.85 -21.30 4.70
CA LEU A 1053 -29.65 -20.75 3.37
C LEU A 1053 -30.38 -21.55 2.27
N ASP A 1054 -30.56 -22.87 2.43
CA ASP A 1054 -31.34 -23.72 1.53
C ASP A 1054 -32.83 -23.30 1.48
N GLN A 1055 -33.29 -22.46 2.41
CA GLN A 1055 -34.63 -21.85 2.41
C GLN A 1055 -34.66 -20.53 1.63
N VAL A 1056 -33.53 -20.05 1.09
CA VAL A 1056 -33.43 -18.82 0.31
C VAL A 1056 -33.07 -19.19 -1.12
N GLU A 1057 -33.95 -18.87 -2.05
CA GLU A 1057 -33.75 -19.11 -3.48
C GLU A 1057 -32.88 -18.01 -4.12
N GLY A 1058 -32.84 -16.81 -3.53
CA GLY A 1058 -32.01 -15.70 -3.95
C GLY A 1058 -32.37 -14.39 -3.27
N ILE A 1059 -31.68 -13.32 -3.66
CA ILE A 1059 -31.95 -11.93 -3.27
C ILE A 1059 -32.41 -11.21 -4.53
N ASP A 1060 -33.59 -10.60 -4.52
CA ASP A 1060 -34.18 -9.97 -5.73
C ASP A 1060 -34.07 -8.44 -5.74
N SER A 1061 -33.70 -7.83 -4.61
CA SER A 1061 -33.47 -6.39 -4.55
C SER A 1061 -32.62 -5.97 -3.36
N PHE A 1062 -31.89 -4.86 -3.51
CA PHE A 1062 -31.07 -4.24 -2.46
C PHE A 1062 -31.09 -2.70 -2.60
N TRP A 1063 -31.09 -1.97 -1.49
CA TRP A 1063 -31.00 -0.51 -1.50
C TRP A 1063 -30.47 0.06 -0.19
N VAL A 1064 -29.84 1.24 -0.27
CA VAL A 1064 -29.43 2.07 0.85
C VAL A 1064 -30.00 3.48 0.67
N ARG A 1065 -30.55 4.08 1.73
CA ARG A 1065 -31.05 5.46 1.74
C ARG A 1065 -29.93 6.42 2.11
N VAL A 1066 -29.76 7.46 1.30
CA VAL A 1066 -28.75 8.50 1.49
C VAL A 1066 -29.32 9.89 1.28
N LEU A 1067 -28.71 10.87 1.95
CA LEU A 1067 -28.90 12.30 1.75
C LEU A 1067 -27.59 12.86 1.14
N PRO A 1068 -27.51 13.01 -0.20
CA PRO A 1068 -26.31 13.52 -0.87
C PRO A 1068 -26.23 15.05 -0.78
N ASP A 1069 -25.09 15.58 -0.31
CA ASP A 1069 -24.80 17.03 -0.18
C ASP A 1069 -23.91 17.60 -1.29
#